data_AF-A0A238YIS1-F1
#
_entry.id   AF-A0A238YIS1-F1
#
_cell.length_a   1.000
_cell.length_b   1.000
_cell.length_c   1.000
_cell.angle_alpha   90.00
_cell.angle_beta   90.00
_cell.angle_gamma   90.00
#
_symmetry.space_group_name_H-M   'P 1'
#
loop_
_entity.id
_entity.type
_entity.pdbx_description
1 polymer ?
#
loop_
_entity_poly.entity_id
_entity_poly.type
_entity_poly.pdbx_seq_one_letter_code
_entity_poly.pdbx_strand_id
1 'polypeptide(L)'
;MSGEDCSTREQTLTAIQRDIRLGMQIAWADTIDLWRLNNTRRQQTLYGLFGLLMLPVGLVLLQQGYAIGIETRDGTDFPIVAAGRNLILPGLLVFAVIAGLSAAQSLARDSVRQLLLTSAPTRAIVIGKLLYLLGTWLAPLVFFFVPVSAYAVGAQSPLFPVALVVAGIPLLLLAMLTGLLLAYLLWLAIERLRLPDAVRRLVTASLSIGIFGAAVGAGLFSGQPTDAAEQVPTGEPVLFIGWYADLLFVGSPMAEPVGLQSALAAVFVLLGIPAVFAVKMRVSPVFWYATPGEKRKEGDQSSEHVTPEKGRPIPDTIRASNTIGRNSGLTARSRTLRLAMSYVRTAVRRPDQYVYLLYYLFLVMALLLPLVLESPSSLPPALGVGLVMLGLWFAGSLFCLNPLGTEGAMLSQLVLSETPGHTFAHARLLAGSALGFVLVVSGTLLFAATGPFTTPALAALGVVLLTGVVITSASFALGIGAAFPKFETAEVFGNVETLVPSVVAALVHGALTLFLGFMAVGLTVLIAFPDSPASPLQRTVGLGVFVLVLIAIADGSRRYAIVRLSQYGAEAVRVDGLFAIYTVSLLASGSLILGQVTGLTAALVVGFDRPVELLLPMLFVFEYLGLILVAFGFLWVTRRGLSYLDLGWPSMREIGIIIAGVGASFAIWATALVLIEGLGLPVSDHALFNAEDADPRLLLALIPLFLLVNGPVEELLYRNIVQKYLHEWFSTIPAIAIASIAFALFHIPAYLTAGFSALAVTLTLLFAISCLWGVIYVRTESLFVVSAIHGLYNALLVGGLYLSLVL
;
A
#
# COMPACT_ATOMS: atom_id res chain seq x y z
N MET A 1 44.17 4.14 3.29
CA MET A 1 44.50 4.80 4.57
C MET A 1 44.89 3.70 5.56
N SER A 2 46.07 3.85 6.14
CA SER A 2 46.84 2.84 6.88
C SER A 2 46.15 2.37 8.17
N GLY A 3 46.23 1.08 8.46
CA GLY A 3 45.65 0.45 9.65
C GLY A 3 46.27 0.85 10.99
N GLU A 4 47.39 1.58 10.98
CA GLU A 4 48.06 2.04 12.21
C GLU A 4 47.34 3.24 12.87
N ASP A 5 46.70 4.11 12.08
CA ASP A 5 46.06 5.35 12.56
C ASP A 5 44.68 5.10 13.20
N CYS A 6 44.11 3.91 13.00
CA CYS A 6 42.86 3.50 13.64
C CYS A 6 43.10 2.97 15.07
N SER A 7 44.25 2.32 15.31
CA SER A 7 44.57 1.67 16.59
C SER A 7 44.89 2.68 17.70
N THR A 8 45.53 3.80 17.37
CA THR A 8 45.90 4.87 18.31
C THR A 8 44.69 5.69 18.76
N ARG A 9 43.69 5.88 17.89
CA ARG A 9 42.42 6.57 18.23
C ARG A 9 41.50 5.74 19.12
N GLU A 10 41.59 4.42 19.11
CA GLU A 10 40.75 3.53 19.93
C GLU A 10 41.20 3.44 21.40
N GLN A 11 42.49 3.67 21.68
CA GLN A 11 43.05 3.58 23.04
C GLN A 11 42.63 4.76 23.93
N THR A 12 42.22 5.90 23.36
CA THR A 12 41.81 7.11 24.10
C THR A 12 40.33 7.14 24.49
N LEU A 13 39.51 6.19 24.02
CA LEU A 13 38.08 6.18 24.28
C LEU A 13 37.73 5.42 25.56
N THR A 14 36.88 6.02 26.40
CA THR A 14 36.29 5.32 27.55
C THR A 14 35.53 4.08 27.09
N ALA A 15 35.36 3.08 27.95
CA ALA A 15 34.67 1.85 27.60
C ALA A 15 33.26 2.12 27.01
N ILE A 16 32.54 3.09 27.58
CA ILE A 16 31.21 3.51 27.12
C ILE A 16 31.26 4.13 25.72
N GLN A 17 32.25 4.98 25.43
CA GLN A 17 32.40 5.59 24.11
C GLN A 17 32.67 4.54 23.03
N ARG A 18 33.46 3.49 23.35
CA ARG A 18 33.67 2.36 22.44
C ARG A 18 32.38 1.61 22.15
N ASP A 19 31.57 1.36 23.18
CA ASP A 19 30.29 0.66 23.01
C ASP A 19 29.27 1.44 22.18
N ILE A 20 29.20 2.77 22.39
CA ILE A 20 28.34 3.64 21.60
C ILE A 20 28.77 3.61 20.13
N ARG A 21 30.07 3.72 19.86
CA ARG A 21 30.61 3.70 18.49
C ARG A 21 30.31 2.37 17.80
N LEU A 22 30.52 1.25 18.49
CA LEU A 22 30.20 -0.08 17.97
C LEU A 22 28.69 -0.26 17.77
N GLY A 23 27.87 0.24 18.70
CA GLY A 23 26.42 0.28 18.56
C GLY A 23 25.97 1.06 17.33
N MET A 24 26.55 2.24 17.08
CA MET A 24 26.28 3.03 15.87
C MET A 24 26.64 2.26 14.59
N GLN A 25 27.76 1.51 14.58
CA GLN A 25 28.13 0.67 13.44
C GLN A 25 27.13 -0.47 13.20
N ILE A 26 26.67 -1.14 14.26
CA ILE A 26 25.62 -2.16 14.17
C ILE A 26 24.34 -1.55 13.60
N ALA A 27 23.89 -0.41 14.14
CA ALA A 27 22.69 0.27 13.67
C ALA A 27 22.78 0.69 12.19
N TRP A 28 23.94 1.20 11.78
CA TRP A 28 24.21 1.59 10.41
C TRP A 28 24.22 0.40 9.45
N ALA A 29 24.86 -0.71 9.82
CA ALA A 29 24.86 -1.94 9.04
C ALA A 29 23.44 -2.49 8.85
N ASP A 30 22.67 -2.62 9.92
CA ASP A 30 21.27 -3.07 9.88
C ASP A 30 20.40 -2.17 8.97
N THR A 31 20.65 -0.86 9.00
CA THR A 31 19.94 0.12 8.16
C THR A 31 20.30 -0.03 6.67
N ILE A 32 21.59 -0.23 6.37
CA ILE A 32 22.04 -0.47 4.99
C ILE A 32 21.45 -1.77 4.45
N ASP A 33 21.47 -2.84 5.25
CA ASP A 33 20.94 -4.13 4.83
C ASP A 33 19.44 -4.05 4.54
N LEU A 34 18.67 -3.34 5.38
CA LEU A 34 17.26 -3.06 5.14
C LEU A 34 17.04 -2.34 3.78
N TRP A 35 17.90 -1.40 3.42
CA TRP A 35 17.80 -0.66 2.17
C TRP A 35 18.20 -1.53 0.96
N ARG A 36 19.31 -2.28 1.06
CA ARG A 36 19.80 -3.16 -0.01
C ARG A 36 18.81 -4.27 -0.36
N LEU A 37 18.18 -4.87 0.66
CA LEU A 37 17.17 -5.92 0.48
C LEU A 37 15.89 -5.41 -0.22
N ASN A 38 15.62 -4.10 -0.21
CA ASN A 38 14.41 -3.50 -0.76
C ASN A 38 14.64 -2.66 -2.04
N ASN A 39 15.74 -2.89 -2.75
CA ASN A 39 16.20 -2.01 -3.84
C ASN A 39 15.85 -2.48 -5.26
N THR A 40 14.78 -3.26 -5.46
CA THR A 40 14.38 -3.68 -6.81
C THR A 40 13.70 -2.54 -7.58
N ARG A 41 13.84 -2.48 -8.92
CA ARG A 41 13.16 -1.45 -9.75
C ARG A 41 11.66 -1.36 -9.49
N ARG A 42 11.00 -2.51 -9.27
CA ARG A 42 9.57 -2.59 -8.97
C ARG A 42 9.23 -2.00 -7.60
N GLN A 43 10.04 -2.28 -6.57
CA GLN A 43 9.87 -1.67 -5.25
C GLN A 43 10.12 -0.16 -5.31
N GLN A 44 11.18 0.28 -5.99
CA GLN A 44 11.47 1.70 -6.20
C GLN A 44 10.31 2.42 -6.89
N THR A 45 9.74 1.85 -7.95
CA THR A 45 8.56 2.42 -8.62
C THR A 45 7.35 2.46 -7.70
N LEU A 46 7.10 1.42 -6.90
CA LEU A 46 6.00 1.44 -5.93
C LEU A 46 6.19 2.51 -4.86
N TYR A 47 7.40 2.67 -4.32
CA TYR A 47 7.70 3.72 -3.36
C TYR A 47 7.59 5.12 -3.97
N GLY A 48 8.09 5.30 -5.20
CA GLY A 48 7.94 6.55 -5.95
C GLY A 48 6.48 6.88 -6.24
N LEU A 49 5.69 5.89 -6.67
CA LEU A 49 4.25 6.02 -6.90
C LEU A 49 3.52 6.38 -5.60
N PHE A 50 3.79 5.67 -4.50
CA PHE A 50 3.21 5.98 -3.21
C PHE A 50 3.56 7.39 -2.74
N GLY A 51 4.83 7.79 -2.85
CA GLY A 51 5.28 9.13 -2.51
C GLY A 51 4.58 10.22 -3.35
N LEU A 52 4.40 9.99 -4.65
CA LEU A 52 3.69 10.89 -5.53
C LEU A 52 2.20 11.01 -5.17
N LEU A 53 1.54 9.87 -4.90
CA LEU A 53 0.14 9.85 -4.47
C LEU A 53 -0.09 10.54 -3.11
N MET A 54 0.90 10.50 -2.22
CA MET A 54 0.83 11.14 -0.90
C MET A 54 1.24 12.62 -0.91
N LEU A 55 1.78 13.14 -2.02
CA LEU A 55 2.27 14.51 -2.10
C LEU A 55 1.16 15.57 -1.91
N PRO A 56 -0.03 15.46 -2.55
CA PRO A 56 -1.13 16.39 -2.26
C PRO A 56 -1.55 16.37 -0.78
N VAL A 57 -1.61 15.18 -0.17
CA VAL A 57 -1.96 15.03 1.24
C VAL A 57 -0.93 15.74 2.14
N GLY A 58 0.36 15.54 1.86
CA GLY A 58 1.42 16.24 2.59
C GLY A 58 1.34 17.76 2.47
N LEU A 59 1.00 18.27 1.28
CA LEU A 59 0.81 19.71 1.06
C LEU A 59 -0.41 20.27 1.79
N VAL A 60 -1.55 19.56 1.77
CA VAL A 60 -2.74 19.95 2.53
C VAL A 60 -2.41 19.99 4.02
N LEU A 61 -1.74 18.96 4.55
CA LEU A 61 -1.32 18.95 5.95
C LEU A 61 -0.39 20.13 6.29
N LEU A 62 0.54 20.46 5.40
CA LEU A 62 1.43 21.61 5.54
C LEU A 62 0.65 22.94 5.57
N GLN A 63 -0.30 23.13 4.65
CA GLN A 63 -1.13 24.33 4.58
C GLN A 63 -2.05 24.46 5.79
N GLN A 64 -2.70 23.36 6.19
CA GLN A 64 -3.55 23.31 7.38
C GLN A 64 -2.74 23.60 8.64
N GLY A 65 -1.56 23.00 8.79
CA GLY A 65 -0.64 23.31 9.88
C GLY A 65 -0.37 24.82 9.97
N TYR A 66 0.06 25.44 8.87
CA TYR A 66 0.31 26.88 8.81
C TYR A 66 -0.93 27.73 9.13
N ALA A 67 -2.10 27.39 8.57
CA ALA A 67 -3.35 28.10 8.80
C ALA A 67 -3.80 28.05 10.26
N ILE A 68 -3.79 26.84 10.86
CA ILE A 68 -4.08 26.65 12.30
C ILE A 68 -3.08 27.43 13.16
N GLY A 69 -1.81 27.50 12.73
CA GLY A 69 -0.80 28.31 13.40
C GLY A 69 -1.13 29.81 13.41
N ILE A 70 -1.64 30.35 12.31
CA ILE A 70 -2.09 31.76 12.26
C ILE A 70 -3.27 31.98 13.20
N GLU A 71 -4.28 31.10 13.12
CA GLU A 71 -5.53 31.22 13.90
C GLU A 71 -5.27 31.17 15.40
N THR A 72 -4.32 30.34 15.83
CA THR A 72 -3.99 30.15 17.25
C THR A 72 -2.88 31.05 17.77
N ARG A 73 -2.40 32.02 16.96
CA ARG A 73 -1.26 32.88 17.33
C ARG A 73 -1.50 33.66 18.62
N ASP A 74 -2.73 34.10 18.84
CA ASP A 74 -3.12 34.89 20.03
C ASP A 74 -3.62 34.02 21.19
N GLY A 75 -3.46 32.70 21.09
CA GLY A 75 -3.98 31.72 22.03
C GLY A 75 -5.12 30.88 21.45
N THR A 76 -5.66 29.97 22.24
CA THR A 76 -6.82 29.14 21.89
C THR A 76 -7.71 28.98 23.11
N ASP A 77 -9.01 28.90 22.87
CA ASP A 77 -10.00 28.60 23.91
C ASP A 77 -10.04 27.09 24.24
N PHE A 78 -9.51 26.24 23.35
CA PHE A 78 -9.51 24.80 23.54
C PHE A 78 -8.30 24.36 24.41
N PRO A 79 -8.49 23.62 25.52
CA PRO A 79 -7.41 23.27 26.43
C PRO A 79 -6.50 22.14 25.88
N ILE A 80 -5.73 22.45 24.82
CA ILE A 80 -4.86 21.50 24.08
C ILE A 80 -3.80 20.87 24.98
N VAL A 81 -3.17 21.65 25.87
CA VAL A 81 -2.13 21.12 26.77
C VAL A 81 -2.73 20.16 27.78
N ALA A 82 -3.92 20.47 28.33
CA ALA A 82 -4.63 19.56 29.22
C ALA A 82 -5.02 18.24 28.52
N ALA A 83 -5.48 18.32 27.27
CA ALA A 83 -5.68 17.14 26.43
C ALA A 83 -4.36 16.36 26.24
N GLY A 84 -3.27 17.06 25.92
CA GLY A 84 -1.93 16.51 25.79
C GLY A 84 -1.50 15.75 27.05
N ARG A 85 -1.71 16.30 28.24
CA ARG A 85 -1.36 15.67 29.53
C ARG A 85 -2.00 14.30 29.70
N ASN A 86 -3.25 14.14 29.27
CA ASN A 86 -3.95 12.85 29.32
C ASN A 86 -3.52 11.89 28.20
N LEU A 87 -3.11 12.41 27.03
CA LEU A 87 -2.73 11.60 25.88
C LEU A 87 -1.27 11.08 25.90
N ILE A 88 -0.38 11.63 26.73
CA ILE A 88 1.03 11.19 26.81
C ILE A 88 1.16 9.71 27.17
N LEU A 89 0.54 9.29 28.27
CA LEU A 89 0.70 7.92 28.77
C LEU A 89 0.16 6.89 27.76
N PRO A 90 -1.05 7.06 27.22
CA PRO A 90 -1.51 6.10 26.24
C PRO A 90 -0.72 6.10 24.94
N GLY A 91 -0.30 7.28 24.47
CA GLY A 91 0.63 7.38 23.35
C GLY A 91 1.89 6.55 23.62
N LEU A 92 2.52 6.75 24.79
CA LEU A 92 3.66 5.97 25.26
C LEU A 92 3.40 4.46 25.28
N LEU A 93 2.22 4.01 25.76
CA LEU A 93 1.87 2.60 25.80
C LEU A 93 1.74 2.01 24.39
N VAL A 94 1.08 2.72 23.47
CA VAL A 94 0.98 2.32 22.06
C VAL A 94 2.38 2.22 21.45
N PHE A 95 3.22 3.24 21.62
CA PHE A 95 4.61 3.22 21.14
C PHE A 95 5.43 2.09 21.77
N ALA A 96 5.28 1.84 23.08
CA ALA A 96 5.99 0.76 23.77
C ALA A 96 5.57 -0.63 23.26
N VAL A 97 4.26 -0.85 23.03
CA VAL A 97 3.76 -2.12 22.48
C VAL A 97 4.31 -2.34 21.08
N ILE A 98 4.21 -1.35 20.21
CA ILE A 98 4.70 -1.49 18.82
C ILE A 98 6.23 -1.61 18.80
N ALA A 99 6.96 -0.85 19.61
CA ALA A 99 8.41 -0.97 19.73
C ALA A 99 8.84 -2.35 20.26
N GLY A 100 8.12 -2.90 21.24
CA GLY A 100 8.32 -4.27 21.75
C GLY A 100 8.09 -5.33 20.66
N LEU A 101 7.04 -5.18 19.85
CA LEU A 101 6.76 -6.02 18.68
C LEU A 101 7.86 -5.90 17.61
N SER A 102 8.27 -4.69 17.26
CA SER A 102 9.33 -4.42 16.28
C SER A 102 10.69 -4.97 16.74
N ALA A 103 10.99 -4.88 18.03
CA ALA A 103 12.22 -5.43 18.61
C ALA A 103 12.25 -6.95 18.63
N ALA A 104 11.12 -7.59 18.94
CA ALA A 104 11.00 -9.05 18.86
C ALA A 104 11.25 -9.53 17.42
N GLN A 105 10.93 -8.70 16.41
CA GLN A 105 11.23 -8.98 15.01
C GLN A 105 12.64 -8.60 14.55
N SER A 106 13.32 -7.65 15.20
CA SER A 106 14.65 -7.19 14.74
C SER A 106 15.76 -8.16 15.14
N LEU A 107 15.66 -8.79 16.31
CA LEU A 107 16.59 -9.85 16.76
C LEU A 107 16.42 -11.15 15.97
N ALA A 108 15.22 -11.31 15.43
CA ALA A 108 14.74 -12.38 14.61
C ALA A 108 15.26 -12.33 13.14
N ARG A 109 15.79 -11.18 12.71
CA ARG A 109 16.34 -10.96 11.36
C ARG A 109 17.85 -11.15 11.29
N ASP A 110 18.52 -11.28 12.44
CA ASP A 110 19.97 -11.41 12.48
C ASP A 110 20.34 -12.87 12.21
N SER A 111 20.44 -13.26 10.93
CA SER A 111 21.13 -14.50 10.52
C SER A 111 22.57 -14.57 11.07
N VAL A 112 23.10 -13.41 11.46
CA VAL A 112 24.42 -13.17 12.03
C VAL A 112 24.37 -13.07 13.58
N ARG A 113 23.21 -13.35 14.22
CA ARG A 113 22.99 -13.24 15.68
C ARG A 113 24.09 -13.92 16.49
N GLN A 114 24.47 -15.14 16.11
CA GLN A 114 25.51 -15.90 16.81
C GLN A 114 26.87 -15.20 16.73
N LEU A 115 27.20 -14.59 15.58
CA LEU A 115 28.43 -13.83 15.41
C LEU A 115 28.38 -12.53 16.21
N LEU A 116 27.27 -11.77 16.15
CA LEU A 116 27.12 -10.52 16.92
C LEU A 116 27.21 -10.75 18.44
N LEU A 117 26.54 -11.80 18.95
CA LEU A 117 26.57 -12.16 20.37
C LEU A 117 27.96 -12.62 20.85
N THR A 118 28.80 -13.14 19.94
CA THR A 118 30.17 -13.57 20.26
C THR A 118 31.23 -12.50 20.01
N SER A 119 30.95 -11.53 19.12
CA SER A 119 31.92 -10.51 18.69
C SER A 119 31.75 -9.14 19.35
N ALA A 120 30.60 -8.85 19.97
CA ALA A 120 30.31 -7.53 20.56
C ALA A 120 29.78 -7.63 22.01
N PRO A 121 30.10 -6.66 22.89
CA PRO A 121 29.56 -6.64 24.24
C PRO A 121 28.06 -6.33 24.23
N THR A 122 27.31 -6.92 25.17
CA THR A 122 25.84 -6.78 25.29
C THR A 122 25.35 -5.35 25.20
N ARG A 123 26.04 -4.44 25.89
CA ARG A 123 25.74 -2.99 25.90
C ARG A 123 25.79 -2.36 24.50
N ALA A 124 26.80 -2.70 23.68
CA ALA A 124 26.91 -2.18 22.32
C ALA A 124 25.80 -2.70 21.42
N ILE A 125 25.43 -3.98 21.55
CA ILE A 125 24.33 -4.60 20.80
C ILE A 125 23.00 -3.92 21.13
N VAL A 126 22.70 -3.72 22.42
CA VAL A 126 21.46 -3.04 22.83
C VAL A 126 21.44 -1.59 22.35
N ILE A 127 22.55 -0.85 22.48
CA ILE A 127 22.66 0.51 21.94
C ILE A 127 22.41 0.51 20.43
N GLY A 128 23.04 -0.40 19.69
CA GLY A 128 22.86 -0.48 18.25
C GLY A 128 21.43 -0.78 17.84
N LYS A 129 20.77 -1.75 18.49
CA LYS A 129 19.35 -2.05 18.21
C LYS A 129 18.42 -0.89 18.59
N LEU A 130 18.71 -0.17 19.68
CA LEU A 130 17.96 1.03 20.05
C LEU A 130 18.11 2.15 19.02
N LEU A 131 19.34 2.41 18.55
CA LEU A 131 19.61 3.42 17.53
C LEU A 131 18.99 3.04 16.17
N TYR A 132 19.04 1.77 15.79
CA TYR A 132 18.36 1.25 14.59
C TYR A 132 16.84 1.45 14.69
N LEU A 133 16.23 1.05 15.81
CA LEU A 133 14.81 1.26 16.03
C LEU A 133 14.48 2.77 16.05
N LEU A 134 15.24 3.59 16.76
CA LEU A 134 15.03 5.03 16.77
C LEU A 134 15.08 5.62 15.35
N GLY A 135 16.09 5.27 14.55
CA GLY A 135 16.21 5.73 13.17
C GLY A 135 15.03 5.30 12.29
N THR A 136 14.60 4.04 12.38
CA THR A 136 13.45 3.53 11.62
C THR A 136 12.12 4.17 12.02
N TRP A 137 11.98 4.61 13.27
CA TRP A 137 10.78 5.31 13.75
C TRP A 137 10.82 6.82 13.50
N LEU A 138 11.99 7.44 13.53
CA LEU A 138 12.15 8.85 13.16
C LEU A 138 11.84 9.09 11.67
N ALA A 139 12.16 8.13 10.80
CA ALA A 139 11.87 8.21 9.35
C ALA A 139 10.41 8.57 9.02
N PRO A 140 9.38 7.82 9.48
CA PRO A 140 7.99 8.21 9.24
C PRO A 140 7.57 9.45 10.03
N LEU A 141 8.16 9.72 11.20
CA LEU A 141 7.86 10.92 12.00
C LEU A 141 8.28 12.22 11.29
N VAL A 142 9.28 12.19 10.40
CA VAL A 142 9.62 13.36 9.56
C VAL A 142 8.41 13.84 8.77
N PHE A 143 7.57 12.94 8.26
CA PHE A 143 6.36 13.33 7.52
C PHE A 143 5.35 14.08 8.41
N PHE A 144 5.22 13.69 9.69
CA PHE A 144 4.39 14.39 10.66
C PHE A 144 5.04 15.68 11.20
N PHE A 145 6.36 15.77 11.17
CA PHE A 145 7.10 16.95 11.62
C PHE A 145 6.97 18.14 10.65
N VAL A 146 6.74 17.87 9.36
CA VAL A 146 6.51 18.90 8.33
C VAL A 146 5.31 19.80 8.65
N PRO A 147 4.08 19.29 8.88
CA PRO A 147 2.94 20.14 9.23
C PRO A 147 3.11 20.82 10.60
N VAL A 148 3.78 20.20 11.57
CA VAL A 148 4.11 20.83 12.86
C VAL A 148 5.05 22.03 12.67
N SER A 149 6.04 21.90 11.80
CA SER A 149 6.95 23.00 11.48
C SER A 149 6.21 24.13 10.76
N ALA A 150 5.28 23.79 9.86
CA ALA A 150 4.42 24.77 9.20
C ALA A 150 3.52 25.51 10.20
N TYR A 151 2.93 24.79 11.15
CA TYR A 151 2.21 25.37 12.28
C TYR A 151 3.06 26.34 13.08
N ALA A 152 4.28 25.96 13.45
CA ALA A 152 5.18 26.83 14.20
C ALA A 152 5.53 28.13 13.45
N VAL A 153 5.67 28.07 12.13
CA VAL A 153 5.86 29.28 11.30
C VAL A 153 4.61 30.16 11.34
N GLY A 154 3.42 29.58 11.18
CA GLY A 154 2.15 30.31 11.27
C GLY A 154 1.93 30.96 12.63
N ALA A 155 2.21 30.22 13.70
CA ALA A 155 2.11 30.65 15.10
C ALA A 155 3.27 31.55 15.56
N GLN A 156 4.23 31.88 14.69
CA GLN A 156 5.45 32.64 15.04
C GLN A 156 6.19 32.06 16.26
N SER A 157 6.21 30.73 16.34
CA SER A 157 6.63 29.94 17.49
C SER A 157 7.83 29.04 17.13
N PRO A 158 9.00 29.60 16.76
CA PRO A 158 10.13 28.82 16.22
C PRO A 158 10.75 27.85 17.24
N LEU A 159 10.50 28.06 18.53
CA LEU A 159 10.96 27.18 19.60
C LEU A 159 10.11 25.92 19.74
N PHE A 160 8.85 25.93 19.27
CA PHE A 160 7.94 24.79 19.45
C PHE A 160 8.41 23.49 18.78
N PRO A 161 8.85 23.48 17.49
CA PRO A 161 9.37 22.25 16.89
C PRO A 161 10.65 21.76 17.56
N VAL A 162 11.49 22.68 18.07
CA VAL A 162 12.71 22.34 18.83
C VAL A 162 12.32 21.69 20.16
N ALA A 163 11.35 22.26 20.88
CA ALA A 163 10.81 21.68 22.10
C ALA A 163 10.24 20.28 21.86
N LEU A 164 9.47 20.09 20.78
CA LEU A 164 8.93 18.79 20.40
C LEU A 164 10.01 17.75 20.13
N VAL A 165 11.13 18.12 19.49
CA VAL A 165 12.26 17.21 19.26
C VAL A 165 13.01 16.92 20.58
N VAL A 166 13.36 17.97 21.33
CA VAL A 166 14.17 17.87 22.55
C VAL A 166 13.43 17.12 23.65
N ALA A 167 12.14 17.38 23.85
CA ALA A 167 11.31 16.67 24.82
C ALA A 167 10.75 15.36 24.26
N GLY A 168 10.48 15.27 22.95
CA GLY A 168 9.92 14.06 22.33
C GLY A 168 10.92 12.90 22.20
N ILE A 169 12.20 13.17 21.89
CA ILE A 169 13.21 12.09 21.76
C ILE A 169 13.38 11.29 23.07
N PRO A 170 13.57 11.91 24.26
CA PRO A 170 13.63 11.17 25.52
C PRO A 170 12.38 10.34 25.79
N LEU A 171 11.20 10.89 25.47
CA LEU A 171 9.92 10.21 25.64
C LEU A 171 9.83 8.96 24.74
N LEU A 172 10.20 9.10 23.46
CA LEU A 172 10.28 7.99 22.51
C LEU A 172 11.31 6.94 22.94
N LEU A 173 12.50 7.36 23.37
CA LEU A 173 13.53 6.46 23.88
C LEU A 173 13.05 5.65 25.09
N LEU A 174 12.38 6.31 26.04
CA LEU A 174 11.79 5.65 27.20
C LEU A 174 10.69 4.65 26.77
N ALA A 175 9.82 5.03 25.84
CA ALA A 175 8.79 4.15 25.30
C ALA A 175 9.41 2.90 24.65
N MET A 176 10.42 3.09 23.82
CA MET A 176 11.13 2.02 23.12
C MET A 176 11.84 1.08 24.08
N LEU A 177 12.59 1.62 25.04
CA LEU A 177 13.28 0.86 26.08
C LEU A 177 12.31 0.06 26.93
N THR A 178 11.20 0.68 27.33
CA THR A 178 10.16 0.04 28.14
C THR A 178 9.48 -1.07 27.37
N GLY A 179 9.09 -0.82 26.11
CA GLY A 179 8.53 -1.81 25.20
C GLY A 179 9.44 -3.00 24.98
N LEU A 180 10.73 -2.74 24.72
CA LEU A 180 11.80 -3.72 24.60
C LEU A 180 11.96 -4.57 25.86
N LEU A 181 11.91 -3.95 27.04
CA LEU A 181 12.05 -4.64 28.32
C LEU A 181 10.80 -5.51 28.59
N LEU A 182 9.60 -4.95 28.43
CA LEU A 182 8.34 -5.64 28.60
C LEU A 182 8.25 -6.86 27.67
N ALA A 183 8.67 -6.74 26.43
CA ALA A 183 8.71 -7.88 25.50
C ALA A 183 9.61 -9.03 25.99
N TYR A 184 10.81 -8.72 26.53
CA TYR A 184 11.71 -9.75 27.06
C TYR A 184 11.18 -10.37 28.36
N LEU A 185 10.62 -9.55 29.25
CA LEU A 185 10.04 -10.03 30.50
C LEU A 185 8.82 -10.89 30.26
N LEU A 186 7.95 -10.47 29.34
CA LEU A 186 6.79 -11.24 28.90
C LEU A 186 7.22 -12.61 28.37
N TRP A 187 8.23 -12.63 27.50
CA TRP A 187 8.77 -13.88 26.98
C TRP A 187 9.33 -14.79 28.07
N LEU A 188 10.17 -14.25 28.97
CA LEU A 188 10.76 -15.02 30.07
C LEU A 188 9.70 -15.53 31.05
N ALA A 189 8.65 -14.75 31.32
CA ALA A 189 7.53 -15.15 32.16
C ALA A 189 6.78 -16.32 31.54
N ILE A 190 6.49 -16.23 30.24
CA ILE A 190 5.83 -17.30 29.49
C ILE A 190 6.70 -18.55 29.44
N GLU A 191 8.02 -18.41 29.27
CA GLU A 191 8.96 -19.54 29.25
C GLU A 191 8.99 -20.28 30.59
N ARG A 192 8.91 -19.54 31.70
CA ARG A 192 8.82 -20.13 33.05
C ARG A 192 7.58 -20.97 33.26
N LEU A 193 6.48 -20.70 32.55
CA LEU A 193 5.25 -21.49 32.64
C LEU A 193 5.37 -22.87 31.98
N ARG A 194 6.47 -23.15 31.24
CA ARG A 194 6.74 -24.45 30.58
C ARG A 194 5.55 -24.97 29.77
N LEU A 195 4.81 -24.04 29.16
CA LEU A 195 3.62 -24.36 28.37
C LEU A 195 4.03 -25.13 27.11
N PRO A 196 3.21 -26.07 26.63
CA PRO A 196 3.38 -26.64 25.29
C PRO A 196 3.45 -25.54 24.24
N ASP A 197 4.24 -25.72 23.19
CA ASP A 197 4.50 -24.68 22.17
C ASP A 197 3.23 -24.03 21.61
N ALA A 198 2.19 -24.82 21.36
CA ALA A 198 0.91 -24.32 20.87
C ALA A 198 0.22 -23.37 21.87
N VAL A 199 0.21 -23.73 23.16
CA VAL A 199 -0.41 -22.92 24.23
C VAL A 199 0.42 -21.67 24.49
N ARG A 200 1.75 -21.82 24.53
CA ARG A 200 2.71 -20.71 24.65
C ARG A 200 2.47 -19.63 23.59
N ARG A 201 2.29 -20.05 22.33
CA ARG A 201 2.01 -19.18 21.19
C ARG A 201 0.68 -18.46 21.33
N LEU A 202 -0.38 -19.19 21.66
CA LEU A 202 -1.71 -18.62 21.86
C LEU A 202 -1.68 -17.56 22.97
N VAL A 203 -1.07 -17.88 24.12
CA VAL A 203 -0.95 -16.96 25.24
C VAL A 203 -0.16 -15.71 24.85
N THR A 204 0.96 -15.86 24.14
CA THR A 204 1.78 -14.71 23.69
C THR A 204 1.00 -13.82 22.73
N ALA A 205 0.30 -14.41 21.76
CA ALA A 205 -0.52 -13.69 20.79
C ALA A 205 -1.71 -12.98 21.47
N SER A 206 -2.49 -13.71 22.27
CA SER A 206 -3.66 -13.17 22.99
C SER A 206 -3.26 -12.06 23.96
N LEU A 207 -2.14 -12.21 24.67
CA LEU A 207 -1.65 -11.19 25.59
C LEU A 207 -1.13 -9.96 24.84
N SER A 208 -0.45 -10.14 23.70
CA SER A 208 -0.03 -9.02 22.84
C SER A 208 -1.24 -8.24 22.30
N ILE A 209 -2.28 -8.94 21.85
CA ILE A 209 -3.54 -8.36 21.40
C ILE A 209 -4.25 -7.63 22.54
N GLY A 210 -4.37 -8.27 23.71
CA GLY A 210 -4.99 -7.67 24.88
C GLY A 210 -4.27 -6.41 25.35
N ILE A 211 -2.93 -6.44 25.41
CA ILE A 211 -2.12 -5.28 25.79
C ILE A 211 -2.27 -4.17 24.75
N PHE A 212 -2.24 -4.48 23.45
CA PHE A 212 -2.45 -3.46 22.41
C PHE A 212 -3.85 -2.85 22.50
N GLY A 213 -4.90 -3.68 22.63
CA GLY A 213 -6.27 -3.22 22.77
C GLY A 213 -6.46 -2.36 24.02
N ALA A 214 -5.88 -2.77 25.15
CA ALA A 214 -5.87 -1.99 26.38
C ALA A 214 -5.10 -0.66 26.21
N ALA A 215 -3.99 -0.64 25.48
CA ALA A 215 -3.24 0.59 25.20
C ALA A 215 -4.04 1.57 24.34
N VAL A 216 -4.73 1.09 23.30
CA VAL A 216 -5.63 1.90 22.46
C VAL A 216 -6.86 2.37 23.24
N GLY A 217 -7.45 1.51 24.08
CA GLY A 217 -8.60 1.86 24.91
C GLY A 217 -8.25 2.86 26.01
N ALA A 218 -7.18 2.62 26.77
CA ALA A 218 -6.65 3.60 27.73
C ALA A 218 -6.25 4.91 27.03
N GLY A 219 -5.77 4.79 25.78
CA GLY A 219 -5.67 5.83 24.73
C GLY A 219 -6.60 7.00 24.89
N LEU A 220 -7.84 6.64 24.62
CA LEU A 220 -8.91 7.54 24.27
C LEU A 220 -9.68 8.00 25.51
N PHE A 221 -9.63 7.23 26.61
CA PHE A 221 -10.47 7.43 27.79
C PHE A 221 -9.70 7.72 29.09
N SER A 222 -8.39 7.98 29.00
CA SER A 222 -7.54 8.18 30.19
C SER A 222 -7.76 9.49 30.95
N GLY A 223 -8.56 10.42 30.43
CA GLY A 223 -9.12 11.51 31.24
C GLY A 223 -10.64 11.51 31.15
N GLN A 224 -11.30 11.75 32.28
CA GLN A 224 -12.72 12.03 32.25
C GLN A 224 -12.90 13.39 31.55
N PRO A 225 -13.75 13.49 30.50
CA PRO A 225 -14.12 14.80 29.99
C PRO A 225 -14.77 15.59 31.13
N THR A 226 -14.40 16.86 31.29
CA THR A 226 -14.96 17.70 32.36
C THR A 226 -16.43 18.03 32.10
N ASP A 227 -16.84 18.02 30.82
CA ASP A 227 -18.22 18.16 30.37
C ASP A 227 -18.62 17.03 29.41
N ALA A 228 -19.85 16.51 29.56
CA ALA A 228 -20.38 15.43 28.72
C ALA A 228 -20.53 15.80 27.22
N ALA A 229 -20.33 17.08 26.87
CA ALA A 229 -20.30 17.58 25.50
C ALA A 229 -18.89 17.60 24.87
N GLU A 230 -17.82 17.49 25.67
CA GLU A 230 -16.44 17.42 25.17
C GLU A 230 -16.02 15.96 24.94
N GLN A 231 -15.55 15.66 23.73
CA GLN A 231 -15.02 14.33 23.39
C GLN A 231 -13.54 14.15 23.77
N VAL A 232 -12.89 15.16 24.37
CA VAL A 232 -11.44 15.16 24.63
C VAL A 232 -11.17 15.20 26.14
N PRO A 233 -10.24 14.37 26.65
CA PRO A 233 -9.92 14.29 28.08
C PRO A 233 -9.10 15.50 28.57
N THR A 234 -9.75 16.47 29.22
CA THR A 234 -9.15 17.76 29.62
C THR A 234 -8.95 17.91 31.14
N GLY A 235 -9.38 16.93 31.95
CA GLY A 235 -9.18 16.92 33.41
C GLY A 235 -7.72 16.73 33.85
N GLU A 236 -7.48 16.71 35.17
CA GLU A 236 -6.13 16.44 35.71
C GLU A 236 -5.60 15.08 35.25
N PRO A 237 -4.30 14.99 34.87
CA PRO A 237 -3.74 13.75 34.39
C PRO A 237 -3.71 12.69 35.49
N VAL A 238 -4.25 11.51 35.18
CA VAL A 238 -4.31 10.36 36.11
C VAL A 238 -2.93 9.92 36.59
N LEU A 239 -1.92 9.99 35.72
CA LEU A 239 -0.53 9.67 36.08
C LEU A 239 0.36 10.91 36.01
N PHE A 240 1.31 10.96 36.95
CA PHE A 240 2.28 12.03 37.09
C PHE A 240 3.10 12.32 35.81
N ILE A 241 3.34 11.30 34.97
CA ILE A 241 4.06 11.47 33.69
C ILE A 241 3.30 12.37 32.69
N GLY A 242 1.99 12.56 32.86
CA GLY A 242 1.18 13.43 31.99
C GLY A 242 1.66 14.88 31.97
N TRP A 243 2.17 15.39 33.10
CA TRP A 243 2.76 16.73 33.22
C TRP A 243 4.00 16.95 32.34
N TYR A 244 4.57 15.89 31.75
CA TYR A 244 5.62 16.00 30.74
C TYR A 244 5.12 16.65 29.44
N ALA A 245 3.81 16.63 29.16
CA ALA A 245 3.21 17.26 27.99
C ALA A 245 3.58 18.74 27.87
N ASP A 246 3.64 19.46 28.99
CA ASP A 246 3.97 20.90 29.04
C ASP A 246 5.28 21.21 28.29
N LEU A 247 6.26 20.30 28.39
CA LEU A 247 7.58 20.45 27.74
C LEU A 247 7.51 20.33 26.22
N LEU A 248 6.55 19.58 25.68
CA LEU A 248 6.35 19.43 24.24
C LEU A 248 5.77 20.70 23.61
N PHE A 249 5.01 21.48 24.39
CA PHE A 249 4.34 22.71 23.95
C PHE A 249 5.15 23.98 24.26
N VAL A 250 6.34 23.88 24.85
CA VAL A 250 7.17 25.07 25.16
C VAL A 250 7.41 25.93 23.92
N GLY A 251 7.14 27.23 24.07
CA GLY A 251 7.33 28.21 23.01
C GLY A 251 6.24 28.18 21.92
N SER A 252 5.15 27.43 22.11
CA SER A 252 3.92 27.55 21.34
C SER A 252 2.93 28.53 22.01
N PRO A 253 1.92 29.05 21.30
CA PRO A 253 0.93 29.94 21.91
C PRO A 253 -0.03 29.21 22.85
N MET A 254 -0.04 27.88 22.82
CA MET A 254 -0.77 27.00 23.74
C MET A 254 0.00 26.72 25.03
N ALA A 255 1.25 27.17 25.15
CA ALA A 255 2.11 26.78 26.26
C ALA A 255 1.53 27.20 27.62
N GLU A 256 1.35 26.24 28.51
CA GLU A 256 1.10 26.51 29.92
C GLU A 256 2.42 26.74 30.67
N PRO A 257 2.41 27.47 31.81
CA PRO A 257 3.61 27.68 32.62
C PRO A 257 4.25 26.36 33.05
N VAL A 258 5.55 26.21 32.78
CA VAL A 258 6.32 25.05 33.23
C VAL A 258 6.48 25.11 34.74
N GLY A 259 5.70 24.27 35.44
CA GLY A 259 5.66 24.22 36.90
C GLY A 259 6.62 23.18 37.49
N LEU A 260 6.56 23.06 38.83
CA LEU A 260 7.31 22.03 39.55
C LEU A 260 6.93 20.61 39.08
N GLN A 261 5.65 20.38 38.75
CA GLN A 261 5.16 19.09 38.27
C GLN A 261 5.79 18.70 36.92
N SER A 262 5.85 19.63 35.96
CA SER A 262 6.49 19.41 34.65
C SER A 262 7.99 19.14 34.81
N ALA A 263 8.69 19.88 35.69
CA ALA A 263 10.12 19.66 35.97
C ALA A 263 10.39 18.30 36.61
N LEU A 264 9.58 17.91 37.59
CA LEU A 264 9.65 16.59 38.23
C LEU A 264 9.31 15.47 37.24
N ALA A 265 8.38 15.67 36.30
CA ALA A 265 8.08 14.72 35.23
C ALA A 265 9.25 14.61 34.24
N ALA A 266 9.94 15.71 33.94
CA ALA A 266 11.18 15.70 33.14
C ALA A 266 12.27 14.84 33.79
N VAL A 267 12.51 15.06 35.09
CA VAL A 267 13.46 14.28 35.88
C VAL A 267 13.06 12.80 35.90
N PHE A 268 11.77 12.50 36.06
CA PHE A 268 11.26 11.13 36.00
C PHE A 268 11.57 10.44 34.65
N VAL A 269 11.31 11.11 33.52
CA VAL A 269 11.63 10.56 32.19
C VAL A 269 13.13 10.38 32.00
N LEU A 270 13.93 11.40 32.33
CA LEU A 270 15.39 11.38 32.15
C LEU A 270 16.09 10.35 33.05
N LEU A 271 15.61 10.13 34.28
CA LEU A 271 16.11 9.08 35.17
C LEU A 271 15.55 7.70 34.81
N GLY A 272 14.34 7.64 34.23
CA GLY A 272 13.72 6.41 33.74
C GLY A 272 14.53 5.74 32.63
N ILE A 273 15.09 6.50 31.70
CA ILE A 273 15.92 5.98 30.60
C ILE A 273 17.10 5.12 31.10
N PRO A 274 18.05 5.64 31.92
CA PRO A 274 19.16 4.84 32.43
C PRO A 274 18.69 3.74 33.39
N ALA A 275 17.62 3.94 34.15
CA ALA A 275 17.06 2.91 35.03
C ALA A 275 16.54 1.69 34.24
N VAL A 276 15.68 1.93 33.24
CA VAL A 276 15.15 0.87 32.36
C VAL A 276 16.28 0.23 31.55
N PHE A 277 17.24 1.03 31.06
CA PHE A 277 18.43 0.50 30.38
C PHE A 277 19.26 -0.41 31.28
N ALA A 278 19.49 -0.05 32.55
CA ALA A 278 20.22 -0.88 33.50
C ALA A 278 19.51 -2.20 33.80
N VAL A 279 18.18 -2.19 33.95
CA VAL A 279 17.37 -3.41 34.08
C VAL A 279 17.49 -4.25 32.80
N LYS A 280 17.40 -3.62 31.62
CA LYS A 280 17.56 -4.29 30.33
C LYS A 280 18.93 -4.97 30.21
N MET A 281 20.01 -4.36 30.69
CA MET A 281 21.34 -4.98 30.69
C MET A 281 21.40 -6.28 31.51
N ARG A 282 20.57 -6.41 32.55
CA ARG A 282 20.49 -7.65 33.34
C ARG A 282 19.60 -8.69 32.70
N VAL A 283 18.51 -8.27 32.05
CA VAL A 283 17.53 -9.17 31.42
C VAL A 283 18.02 -9.69 30.06
N SER A 284 18.73 -8.87 29.27
CA SER A 284 19.16 -9.25 27.92
C SER A 284 20.03 -10.50 27.86
N PRO A 285 21.08 -10.69 28.70
CA PRO A 285 21.86 -11.93 28.69
C PRO A 285 21.01 -13.15 29.07
N VAL A 286 20.11 -13.02 30.05
CA VAL A 286 19.21 -14.10 30.45
C VAL A 286 18.29 -14.50 29.30
N PHE A 287 17.81 -13.53 28.52
CA PHE A 287 17.00 -13.80 27.34
C PHE A 287 17.81 -14.37 26.17
N TRP A 288 18.98 -13.79 25.85
CA TRP A 288 19.78 -14.22 24.68
C TRP A 288 20.43 -15.59 24.85
N TYR A 289 20.79 -15.95 26.08
CA TYR A 289 21.41 -17.22 26.44
C TYR A 289 20.46 -18.18 27.15
N ALA A 290 19.18 -17.84 27.29
CA ALA A 290 18.17 -18.83 27.63
C ALA A 290 18.10 -19.82 26.48
N THR A 291 18.79 -20.96 26.61
CA THR A 291 18.65 -22.08 25.70
C THR A 291 17.17 -22.50 25.76
N PRO A 292 16.39 -22.33 24.69
CA PRO A 292 15.10 -23.02 24.60
C PRO A 292 15.47 -24.49 24.75
N GLY A 293 14.82 -25.18 25.69
CA GLY A 293 15.24 -26.53 26.06
C GLY A 293 15.40 -27.42 24.83
N GLU A 294 16.64 -27.57 24.36
CA GLU A 294 17.13 -28.77 23.74
C GLU A 294 16.98 -29.85 24.81
N LYS A 295 15.77 -30.36 24.97
CA LYS A 295 15.64 -31.80 25.11
C LYS A 295 16.17 -32.37 23.80
N ARG A 296 17.50 -32.44 23.71
CA ARG A 296 18.16 -33.65 23.24
C ARG A 296 17.31 -34.78 23.78
N LYS A 297 16.71 -35.57 22.90
CA LYS A 297 16.19 -36.88 23.27
C LYS A 297 17.39 -37.67 23.79
N GLU A 298 17.77 -37.46 25.05
CA GLU A 298 18.81 -38.20 25.76
C GLU A 298 18.26 -39.56 26.22
N GLY A 299 17.51 -40.19 25.32
CA GLY A 299 17.01 -41.56 25.38
C GLY A 299 16.96 -42.23 24.00
N ASP A 300 17.54 -41.61 22.95
CA ASP A 300 17.61 -42.22 21.60
C ASP A 300 19.03 -42.17 21.03
N GLN A 301 20.04 -42.02 21.90
CA GLN A 301 21.46 -42.26 21.60
C GLN A 301 21.93 -43.55 22.27
N SER A 302 21.12 -44.60 22.29
CA SER A 302 21.68 -45.92 22.12
C SER A 302 21.94 -46.07 20.64
N SER A 303 23.22 -46.07 20.26
CA SER A 303 23.66 -46.71 19.02
C SER A 303 23.16 -48.15 19.04
N GLU A 304 21.93 -48.39 18.56
CA GLU A 304 21.60 -49.70 18.02
C GLU A 304 22.51 -49.87 16.83
N HIS A 305 23.59 -50.62 17.04
CA HIS A 305 24.15 -51.46 16.00
C HIS A 305 22.98 -52.22 15.37
N VAL A 306 22.46 -51.70 14.26
CA VAL A 306 21.64 -52.46 13.34
C VAL A 306 22.58 -53.46 12.68
N THR A 307 22.82 -54.57 13.37
CA THR A 307 23.21 -55.82 12.71
C THR A 307 22.19 -56.08 11.59
N PRO A 308 22.62 -56.44 10.37
CA PRO A 308 21.71 -56.71 9.28
C PRO A 308 20.95 -58.00 9.58
N GLU A 309 19.84 -57.86 10.30
CA GLU A 309 18.92 -58.95 10.57
C GLU A 309 18.19 -59.26 9.27
N LYS A 310 18.47 -60.45 8.72
CA LYS A 310 17.78 -61.00 7.55
C LYS A 310 16.26 -60.97 7.77
N GLY A 311 15.55 -60.31 6.86
CA GLY A 311 14.15 -60.62 6.57
C GLY A 311 13.10 -60.04 7.51
N ARG A 312 13.18 -58.76 7.89
CA ARG A 312 11.98 -58.04 8.35
C ARG A 312 11.14 -57.59 7.15
N PRO A 313 9.82 -57.80 7.13
CA PRO A 313 8.96 -57.27 6.09
C PRO A 313 9.10 -55.74 6.08
N ILE A 314 9.21 -55.17 4.88
CA ILE A 314 9.15 -53.73 4.64
C ILE A 314 7.94 -53.17 5.42
N PRO A 315 8.11 -52.23 6.37
CA PRO A 315 7.00 -51.72 7.16
C PRO A 315 5.93 -51.10 6.25
N ASP A 316 4.66 -51.33 6.57
CA ASP A 316 3.48 -50.84 5.83
C ASP A 316 3.46 -49.31 5.62
N THR A 317 4.35 -48.57 6.28
CA THR A 317 4.58 -47.13 6.08
C THR A 317 5.13 -46.79 4.68
N ILE A 318 5.87 -47.70 4.03
CA ILE A 318 6.30 -47.52 2.63
C ILE A 318 5.14 -47.85 1.66
N ARG A 319 4.18 -48.69 2.07
CA ARG A 319 2.91 -48.86 1.36
C ARG A 319 2.00 -47.63 1.49
N ALA A 320 2.09 -46.93 2.62
CA ALA A 320 1.34 -45.69 2.87
C ALA A 320 1.77 -44.54 1.94
N SER A 321 3.05 -44.44 1.54
CA SER A 321 3.47 -43.40 0.57
C SER A 321 2.81 -43.57 -0.80
N ASN A 322 2.48 -44.80 -1.19
CA ASN A 322 1.78 -45.10 -2.43
C ASN A 322 0.27 -44.78 -2.36
N THR A 323 -0.30 -44.62 -1.16
CA THR A 323 -1.72 -44.32 -0.94
C THR A 323 -2.01 -42.89 -0.46
N ILE A 324 -1.01 -42.12 -0.01
CA ILE A 324 -1.17 -40.70 0.31
C ILE A 324 -1.67 -39.93 -0.93
N GLY A 325 -2.94 -39.51 -0.89
CA GLY A 325 -3.58 -38.77 -1.99
C GLY A 325 -4.35 -39.62 -3.01
N ARG A 326 -4.42 -40.95 -2.84
CA ARG A 326 -5.18 -41.90 -3.67
C ARG A 326 -6.47 -42.40 -2.99
N ASN A 327 -7.10 -41.57 -2.15
CA ASN A 327 -8.39 -41.89 -1.53
C ASN A 327 -9.49 -41.96 -2.62
N SER A 328 -10.54 -42.78 -2.49
CA SER A 328 -11.59 -42.91 -3.52
C SER A 328 -12.63 -41.76 -3.56
N GLY A 329 -12.36 -40.61 -2.94
CA GLY A 329 -13.31 -39.49 -2.78
C GLY A 329 -13.21 -38.37 -3.85
N LEU A 330 -14.10 -37.37 -3.75
CA LEU A 330 -14.13 -36.16 -4.61
C LEU A 330 -12.77 -35.46 -4.70
N THR A 331 -12.03 -35.42 -3.60
CA THR A 331 -10.68 -34.85 -3.55
C THR A 331 -9.72 -35.56 -4.50
N ALA A 332 -9.81 -36.87 -4.69
CA ALA A 332 -8.89 -37.58 -5.59
C ALA A 332 -9.21 -37.47 -7.09
N ARG A 333 -10.42 -37.00 -7.43
CA ARG A 333 -10.82 -36.77 -8.82
C ARG A 333 -10.25 -35.48 -9.40
N SER A 334 -9.90 -34.49 -8.56
CA SER A 334 -9.33 -33.21 -8.99
C SER A 334 -7.97 -32.95 -8.39
N ARG A 335 -6.95 -32.75 -9.23
CA ARG A 335 -5.59 -32.37 -8.80
C ARG A 335 -5.61 -31.07 -7.96
N THR A 336 -6.40 -30.09 -8.39
CA THR A 336 -6.58 -28.80 -7.69
C THR A 336 -7.18 -28.98 -6.29
N LEU A 337 -8.21 -29.81 -6.15
CA LEU A 337 -8.87 -30.02 -4.87
C LEU A 337 -7.96 -30.80 -3.90
N ARG A 338 -7.15 -31.76 -4.39
CA ARG A 338 -6.10 -32.40 -3.57
C ARG A 338 -5.10 -31.39 -3.03
N LEU A 339 -4.59 -30.52 -3.90
CA LEU A 339 -3.61 -29.51 -3.52
C LEU A 339 -4.20 -28.47 -2.57
N ALA A 340 -5.43 -28.00 -2.81
CA ALA A 340 -6.13 -27.08 -1.91
C ALA A 340 -6.29 -27.70 -0.51
N MET A 341 -6.72 -28.97 -0.44
CA MET A 341 -6.80 -29.71 0.81
C MET A 341 -5.42 -29.90 1.46
N SER A 342 -4.35 -30.08 0.66
CA SER A 342 -2.97 -30.14 1.16
C SER A 342 -2.55 -28.83 1.81
N TYR A 343 -2.82 -27.68 1.19
CA TYR A 343 -2.54 -26.36 1.78
C TYR A 343 -3.32 -26.14 3.07
N VAL A 344 -4.62 -26.44 3.09
CA VAL A 344 -5.45 -26.33 4.30
C VAL A 344 -4.94 -27.25 5.41
N ARG A 345 -4.63 -28.51 5.11
CA ARG A 345 -4.07 -29.45 6.09
C ARG A 345 -2.71 -28.99 6.60
N THR A 346 -1.89 -28.39 5.75
CA THR A 346 -0.59 -27.82 6.14
C THR A 346 -0.81 -26.65 7.08
N ALA A 347 -1.76 -25.76 6.81
CA ALA A 347 -2.12 -24.67 7.71
C ALA A 347 -2.63 -25.13 9.06
N VAL A 348 -3.48 -26.17 9.09
CA VAL A 348 -3.96 -26.76 10.35
C VAL A 348 -2.84 -27.44 11.13
N ARG A 349 -1.89 -28.09 10.45
CA ARG A 349 -0.76 -28.79 11.09
C ARG A 349 0.37 -27.86 11.51
N ARG A 350 0.55 -26.74 10.81
CA ARG A 350 1.57 -25.73 11.06
C ARG A 350 0.96 -24.32 11.10
N PRO A 351 0.08 -24.04 12.09
CA PRO A 351 -0.55 -22.72 12.22
C PRO A 351 0.47 -21.61 12.52
N ASP A 352 1.65 -21.98 13.02
CA ASP A 352 2.78 -21.11 13.28
C ASP A 352 3.29 -20.37 12.04
N GLN A 353 3.11 -20.95 10.85
CA GLN A 353 3.51 -20.28 9.62
C GLN A 353 2.70 -19.00 9.35
N TYR A 354 1.50 -18.89 9.92
CA TYR A 354 0.51 -17.84 9.62
C TYR A 354 0.37 -16.81 10.74
N VAL A 355 1.32 -16.79 11.67
CA VAL A 355 1.30 -15.88 12.83
C VAL A 355 1.37 -14.40 12.43
N TYR A 356 1.90 -14.09 11.23
CA TYR A 356 1.83 -12.74 10.66
C TYR A 356 0.40 -12.26 10.38
N LEU A 357 -0.59 -13.15 10.30
CA LEU A 357 -1.99 -12.73 10.11
C LEU A 357 -2.56 -11.97 11.30
N LEU A 358 -1.92 -12.08 12.48
CA LEU A 358 -2.28 -11.29 13.65
C LEU A 358 -2.12 -9.77 13.40
N TYR A 359 -1.24 -9.35 12.49
CA TYR A 359 -1.11 -7.93 12.09
C TYR A 359 -2.42 -7.35 11.54
N TYR A 360 -3.21 -8.14 10.81
CA TYR A 360 -4.52 -7.71 10.34
C TYR A 360 -5.51 -7.54 11.49
N LEU A 361 -5.46 -8.42 12.49
CA LEU A 361 -6.33 -8.33 13.67
C LEU A 361 -6.03 -7.09 14.52
N PHE A 362 -4.74 -6.73 14.68
CA PHE A 362 -4.37 -5.48 15.35
C PHE A 362 -4.97 -4.26 14.64
N LEU A 363 -4.96 -4.24 13.30
CA LEU A 363 -5.54 -3.16 12.51
C LEU A 363 -7.08 -3.10 12.63
N VAL A 364 -7.76 -4.23 12.57
CA VAL A 364 -9.23 -4.30 12.79
C VAL A 364 -9.59 -3.80 14.19
N MET A 365 -8.86 -4.25 15.21
CA MET A 365 -9.13 -3.85 16.58
C MET A 365 -8.81 -2.36 16.79
N ALA A 366 -7.72 -1.83 16.22
CA ALA A 366 -7.41 -0.40 16.28
C ALA A 366 -8.53 0.47 15.69
N LEU A 367 -9.19 0.00 14.62
CA LEU A 367 -10.27 0.72 13.94
C LEU A 367 -11.61 0.60 14.65
N LEU A 368 -11.96 -0.58 15.16
CA LEU A 368 -13.31 -0.89 15.66
C LEU A 368 -13.44 -0.82 17.18
N LEU A 369 -12.35 -0.99 17.93
CA LEU A 369 -12.39 -0.92 19.39
C LEU A 369 -12.84 0.46 19.90
N PRO A 370 -12.43 1.60 19.34
CA PRO A 370 -12.93 2.91 19.76
C PRO A 370 -14.46 3.01 19.73
N LEU A 371 -15.07 2.53 18.63
CA LEU A 371 -16.53 2.52 18.44
C LEU A 371 -17.24 1.68 19.51
N VAL A 372 -16.69 0.52 19.84
CA VAL A 372 -17.25 -0.40 20.85
C VAL A 372 -17.12 0.16 22.26
N LEU A 373 -16.02 0.84 22.57
CA LEU A 373 -15.81 1.45 23.88
C LEU A 373 -16.73 2.65 24.11
N GLU A 374 -16.97 3.46 23.08
CA GLU A 374 -17.91 4.58 23.13
C GLU A 374 -19.36 4.10 23.29
N SER A 375 -19.75 3.07 22.55
CA SER A 375 -21.09 2.51 22.60
C SER A 375 -21.04 0.98 22.66
N PRO A 376 -21.15 0.37 23.85
CA PRO A 376 -21.07 -1.10 23.98
C PRO A 376 -22.13 -1.87 23.18
N SER A 377 -23.27 -1.24 22.85
CA SER A 377 -24.31 -1.83 22.00
C SER A 377 -23.87 -1.98 20.53
N SER A 378 -22.82 -1.28 20.10
CA SER A 378 -22.22 -1.40 18.77
C SER A 378 -21.32 -2.64 18.60
N LEU A 379 -21.07 -3.40 19.68
CA LEU A 379 -20.20 -4.58 19.63
C LEU A 379 -20.62 -5.60 18.56
N PRO A 380 -21.88 -6.07 18.47
CA PRO A 380 -22.27 -7.04 17.45
C PRO A 380 -22.09 -6.56 16.00
N PRO A 381 -22.55 -5.34 15.58
CA PRO A 381 -22.28 -4.87 14.23
C PRO A 381 -20.80 -4.61 13.98
N ALA A 382 -20.03 -4.12 14.96
CA ALA A 382 -18.58 -3.98 14.84
C ALA A 382 -17.89 -5.33 14.59
N LEU A 383 -18.28 -6.40 15.30
CA LEU A 383 -17.79 -7.75 15.02
C LEU A 383 -18.15 -8.21 13.60
N GLY A 384 -19.35 -7.88 13.12
CA GLY A 384 -19.77 -8.12 11.73
C GLY A 384 -18.83 -7.46 10.71
N VAL A 385 -18.55 -6.17 10.89
CA VAL A 385 -17.59 -5.41 10.05
C VAL A 385 -16.18 -6.01 10.15
N GLY A 386 -15.72 -6.34 11.35
CA GLY A 386 -14.42 -6.97 11.58
C GLY A 386 -14.27 -8.31 10.84
N LEU A 387 -15.30 -9.14 10.86
CA LEU A 387 -15.33 -10.41 10.11
C LEU A 387 -15.29 -10.18 8.59
N VAL A 388 -15.99 -9.17 8.07
CA VAL A 388 -15.91 -8.80 6.64
C VAL A 388 -14.48 -8.36 6.29
N MET A 389 -13.87 -7.46 7.05
CA MET A 389 -12.50 -7.00 6.81
C MET A 389 -11.49 -8.16 6.85
N LEU A 390 -11.56 -9.01 7.88
CA LEU A 390 -10.70 -10.18 8.00
C LEU A 390 -10.95 -11.18 6.86
N GLY A 391 -12.20 -11.41 6.46
CA GLY A 391 -12.54 -12.29 5.35
C GLY A 391 -11.97 -11.81 4.02
N LEU A 392 -12.09 -10.51 3.74
CA LEU A 392 -11.50 -9.89 2.56
C LEU A 392 -9.98 -10.02 2.55
N TRP A 393 -9.30 -9.76 3.67
CA TRP A 393 -7.83 -9.88 3.73
C TRP A 393 -7.33 -11.32 3.75
N PHE A 394 -7.97 -12.21 4.50
CA PHE A 394 -7.56 -13.63 4.62
C PHE A 394 -7.77 -14.40 3.33
N ALA A 395 -8.70 -13.97 2.47
CA ALA A 395 -8.86 -14.53 1.13
C ALA A 395 -7.55 -14.59 0.33
N GLY A 396 -6.71 -13.55 0.44
CA GLY A 396 -5.40 -13.48 -0.21
C GLY A 396 -4.21 -13.74 0.71
N SER A 397 -4.25 -13.26 1.95
CA SER A 397 -3.07 -13.24 2.81
C SER A 397 -2.64 -14.61 3.32
N LEU A 398 -3.54 -15.58 3.39
CA LEU A 398 -3.24 -16.92 3.92
C LEU A 398 -2.36 -17.71 2.93
N PHE A 399 -2.82 -17.96 1.71
CA PHE A 399 -2.11 -18.85 0.76
C PHE A 399 -1.52 -18.16 -0.47
N CYS A 400 -1.86 -16.89 -0.72
CA CYS A 400 -1.58 -16.24 -2.00
C CYS A 400 -0.48 -15.17 -1.92
N LEU A 401 -0.24 -14.55 -0.77
CA LEU A 401 0.70 -13.41 -0.64
C LEU A 401 2.20 -13.76 -0.82
N ASN A 402 2.59 -15.03 -0.79
CA ASN A 402 3.97 -15.45 -1.05
C ASN A 402 4.01 -16.82 -1.76
N PRO A 403 3.49 -16.93 -3.00
CA PRO A 403 3.21 -18.22 -3.61
C PRO A 403 4.47 -18.95 -4.08
N LEU A 404 5.55 -18.23 -4.38
CA LEU A 404 6.84 -18.80 -4.74
C LEU A 404 7.69 -19.10 -3.50
N GLY A 405 7.72 -18.16 -2.54
CA GLY A 405 8.52 -18.30 -1.34
C GLY A 405 8.08 -19.45 -0.44
N THR A 406 6.77 -19.67 -0.32
CA THR A 406 6.21 -20.74 0.53
C THR A 406 6.55 -22.16 0.06
N GLU A 407 6.89 -22.35 -1.22
CA GLU A 407 7.33 -23.65 -1.74
C GLU A 407 8.79 -23.98 -1.34
N GLY A 408 9.59 -22.96 -0.98
CA GLY A 408 10.95 -23.12 -0.48
C GLY A 408 11.83 -23.99 -1.38
N ALA A 409 12.53 -24.97 -0.79
CA ALA A 409 13.38 -25.89 -1.53
C ALA A 409 12.62 -26.77 -2.55
N MET A 410 11.31 -26.96 -2.37
CA MET A 410 10.48 -27.76 -3.29
C MET A 410 10.12 -27.00 -4.57
N LEU A 411 10.33 -25.68 -4.63
CA LEU A 411 9.97 -24.87 -5.80
C LEU A 411 10.60 -25.40 -7.09
N SER A 412 11.88 -25.80 -7.05
CA SER A 412 12.57 -26.39 -8.20
C SER A 412 11.90 -27.66 -8.70
N GLN A 413 11.50 -28.54 -7.79
CA GLN A 413 10.80 -29.78 -8.11
C GLN A 413 9.37 -29.52 -8.61
N LEU A 414 8.69 -28.50 -8.07
CA LEU A 414 7.35 -28.12 -8.48
C LEU A 414 7.34 -27.58 -9.92
N VAL A 415 8.31 -26.73 -10.26
CA VAL A 415 8.49 -26.18 -11.62
C VAL A 415 8.81 -27.29 -12.63
N LEU A 416 9.58 -28.30 -12.22
CA LEU A 416 9.90 -29.47 -13.06
C LEU A 416 8.80 -30.54 -13.08
N SER A 417 7.75 -30.41 -12.26
CA SER A 417 6.70 -31.41 -12.20
C SER A 417 5.85 -31.40 -13.46
N GLU A 418 5.31 -32.56 -13.86
CA GLU A 418 4.34 -32.66 -14.97
C GLU A 418 3.01 -31.93 -14.67
N THR A 419 2.82 -31.45 -13.44
CA THR A 419 1.58 -30.76 -13.06
C THR A 419 1.64 -29.31 -13.53
N PRO A 420 0.66 -28.85 -14.34
CA PRO A 420 0.66 -27.49 -14.82
C PRO A 420 0.60 -26.45 -13.68
N GLY A 421 1.35 -25.35 -13.82
CA GLY A 421 1.41 -24.25 -12.84
C GLY A 421 0.04 -23.69 -12.43
N HIS A 422 -0.94 -23.68 -13.35
CA HIS A 422 -2.30 -23.22 -13.04
C HIS A 422 -3.00 -24.06 -11.96
N THR A 423 -2.64 -25.34 -11.82
CA THR A 423 -3.24 -26.22 -10.80
C THR A 423 -2.84 -25.76 -9.39
N PHE A 424 -1.57 -25.40 -9.20
CA PHE A 424 -1.04 -24.88 -7.93
C PHE A 424 -1.59 -23.49 -7.60
N ALA A 425 -1.74 -22.63 -8.61
CA ALA A 425 -2.35 -21.32 -8.46
C ALA A 425 -3.83 -21.43 -8.04
N HIS A 426 -4.64 -22.20 -8.78
CA HIS A 426 -6.06 -22.35 -8.50
C HIS A 426 -6.33 -23.05 -7.16
N ALA A 427 -5.44 -23.96 -6.74
CA ALA A 427 -5.54 -24.61 -5.43
C ALA A 427 -5.43 -23.59 -4.27
N ARG A 428 -4.50 -22.64 -4.36
CA ARG A 428 -4.37 -21.54 -3.39
C ARG A 428 -5.58 -20.61 -3.40
N LEU A 429 -6.01 -20.21 -4.59
CA LEU A 429 -7.18 -19.34 -4.76
C LEU A 429 -8.43 -19.97 -4.17
N LEU A 430 -8.66 -21.27 -4.40
CA LEU A 430 -9.78 -22.00 -3.84
C LEU A 430 -9.72 -22.05 -2.32
N ALA A 431 -8.57 -22.41 -1.75
CA ALA A 431 -8.40 -22.53 -0.31
C ALA A 431 -8.55 -21.18 0.41
N GLY A 432 -7.95 -20.11 -0.13
CA GLY A 432 -8.03 -18.76 0.44
C GLY A 432 -9.42 -18.17 0.31
N SER A 433 -9.99 -18.18 -0.90
CA SER A 433 -11.32 -17.59 -1.16
C SER A 433 -12.44 -18.30 -0.39
N ALA A 434 -12.34 -19.61 -0.16
CA ALA A 434 -13.34 -20.34 0.63
C ALA A 434 -13.40 -19.83 2.09
N LEU A 435 -12.25 -19.63 2.74
CA LEU A 435 -12.21 -19.06 4.08
C LEU A 435 -12.70 -17.60 4.08
N GLY A 436 -12.22 -16.80 3.14
CA GLY A 436 -12.64 -15.40 3.00
C GLY A 436 -14.14 -15.25 2.80
N PHE A 437 -14.73 -16.09 1.94
CA PHE A 437 -16.17 -16.12 1.69
C PHE A 437 -16.97 -16.45 2.95
N VAL A 438 -16.57 -17.48 3.71
CA VAL A 438 -17.25 -17.84 4.97
C VAL A 438 -17.25 -16.66 5.94
N LEU A 439 -16.09 -16.01 6.15
CA LEU A 439 -15.96 -14.87 7.06
C LEU A 439 -16.77 -13.66 6.58
N VAL A 440 -16.76 -13.34 5.28
CA VAL A 440 -17.54 -12.24 4.69
C VAL A 440 -19.04 -12.50 4.82
N VAL A 441 -19.51 -13.71 4.52
CA VAL A 441 -20.93 -14.06 4.65
C VAL A 441 -21.35 -14.00 6.12
N SER A 442 -20.59 -14.62 7.02
CA SER A 442 -20.87 -14.58 8.46
C SER A 442 -20.88 -13.15 9.00
N GLY A 443 -19.89 -12.33 8.61
CA GLY A 443 -19.80 -10.93 9.03
C GLY A 443 -20.95 -10.07 8.48
N THR A 444 -21.30 -10.26 7.21
CA THR A 444 -22.40 -9.54 6.57
C THR A 444 -23.75 -9.93 7.17
N LEU A 445 -23.98 -11.21 7.45
CA LEU A 445 -25.20 -11.70 8.12
C LEU A 445 -25.29 -11.20 9.56
N LEU A 446 -24.17 -11.19 10.30
CA LEU A 446 -24.13 -10.64 11.66
C LEU A 446 -24.44 -9.14 11.63
N PHE A 447 -23.77 -8.37 10.76
CA PHE A 447 -24.05 -6.95 10.58
C PHE A 447 -25.51 -6.70 10.16
N ALA A 448 -26.06 -7.50 9.26
CA ALA A 448 -27.44 -7.36 8.82
C ALA A 448 -28.47 -7.70 9.90
N ALA A 449 -28.12 -8.57 10.85
CA ALA A 449 -29.00 -8.98 11.96
C ALA A 449 -28.96 -8.00 13.13
N THR A 450 -27.84 -7.31 13.35
CA THR A 450 -27.62 -6.48 14.55
C THR A 450 -27.36 -5.01 14.26
N GLY A 451 -27.04 -4.68 13.01
CA GLY A 451 -26.73 -3.33 12.57
C GLY A 451 -28.00 -2.52 12.30
N PRO A 452 -27.91 -1.19 12.39
CA PRO A 452 -29.03 -0.33 12.05
C PRO A 452 -29.18 -0.26 10.51
N PHE A 453 -30.43 -0.26 10.03
CA PHE A 453 -30.79 0.03 8.62
C PHE A 453 -30.42 -1.02 7.55
N THR A 454 -30.57 -2.32 7.82
CA THR A 454 -30.30 -3.38 6.83
C THR A 454 -31.54 -4.22 6.50
N THR A 455 -31.95 -4.24 5.21
CA THR A 455 -32.97 -5.17 4.70
C THR A 455 -32.32 -6.48 4.23
N PRO A 456 -33.04 -7.62 4.19
CA PRO A 456 -32.49 -8.88 3.66
C PRO A 456 -31.99 -8.76 2.20
N ALA A 457 -32.65 -7.93 1.39
CA ALA A 457 -32.25 -7.66 0.01
C ALA A 457 -30.91 -6.90 -0.07
N LEU A 458 -30.71 -5.89 0.80
CA LEU A 458 -29.44 -5.17 0.91
C LEU A 458 -28.30 -6.10 1.32
N ALA A 459 -28.55 -6.96 2.31
CA ALA A 459 -27.57 -7.95 2.77
C ALA A 459 -27.19 -8.94 1.66
N ALA A 460 -28.18 -9.44 0.91
CA ALA A 460 -27.93 -10.35 -0.21
C ALA A 460 -27.10 -9.70 -1.33
N LEU A 461 -27.41 -8.45 -1.70
CA LEU A 461 -26.63 -7.70 -2.69
C LEU A 461 -25.19 -7.45 -2.19
N GLY A 462 -25.03 -7.05 -0.93
CA GLY A 462 -23.73 -6.85 -0.29
C GLY A 462 -22.88 -8.12 -0.32
N VAL A 463 -23.46 -9.28 0.00
CA VAL A 463 -22.77 -10.57 -0.08
C VAL A 463 -22.29 -10.87 -1.51
N VAL A 464 -23.11 -10.61 -2.53
CA VAL A 464 -22.73 -10.84 -3.94
C VAL A 464 -21.54 -9.97 -4.32
N LEU A 465 -21.60 -8.65 -4.05
CA LEU A 465 -20.53 -7.73 -4.41
C LEU A 465 -19.24 -8.02 -3.64
N LEU A 466 -19.34 -8.27 -2.33
CA LEU A 466 -18.19 -8.61 -1.48
C LEU A 466 -17.57 -9.96 -1.86
N THR A 467 -18.36 -10.93 -2.37
CA THR A 467 -17.82 -12.19 -2.90
C THR A 467 -16.91 -11.94 -4.12
N GLY A 468 -17.29 -10.99 -4.99
CA GLY A 468 -16.42 -10.53 -6.07
C GLY A 468 -15.09 -9.95 -5.54
N VAL A 469 -15.14 -9.19 -4.45
CA VAL A 469 -13.94 -8.64 -3.78
C VAL A 469 -13.11 -9.75 -3.14
N VAL A 470 -13.70 -10.79 -2.56
CA VAL A 470 -12.97 -11.97 -2.02
C VAL A 470 -12.14 -12.65 -3.11
N ILE A 471 -12.73 -12.93 -4.27
CA ILE A 471 -12.03 -13.58 -5.40
C ILE A 471 -10.91 -12.67 -5.93
N THR A 472 -11.18 -11.37 -6.00
CA THR A 472 -10.23 -10.37 -6.46
C THR A 472 -9.07 -10.21 -5.48
N SER A 473 -9.34 -10.17 -4.18
CA SER A 473 -8.35 -10.14 -3.11
C SER A 473 -7.42 -11.35 -3.17
N ALA A 474 -7.97 -12.56 -3.30
CA ALA A 474 -7.19 -13.79 -3.42
C ALA A 474 -6.28 -13.76 -4.65
N SER A 475 -6.84 -13.36 -5.80
CA SER A 475 -6.12 -13.33 -7.07
C SER A 475 -5.07 -12.23 -7.12
N PHE A 476 -5.38 -11.04 -6.60
CA PHE A 476 -4.44 -9.94 -6.51
C PHE A 476 -3.28 -10.25 -5.58
N ALA A 477 -3.56 -10.82 -4.39
CA ALA A 477 -2.53 -11.31 -3.47
C ALA A 477 -1.58 -12.31 -4.17
N LEU A 478 -2.15 -13.22 -4.98
CA LEU A 478 -1.37 -14.19 -5.75
C LEU A 478 -0.44 -13.51 -6.76
N GLY A 479 -0.94 -12.53 -7.51
CA GLY A 479 -0.17 -11.76 -8.48
C GLY A 479 0.93 -10.92 -7.84
N ILE A 480 0.58 -10.10 -6.84
CA ILE A 480 1.53 -9.21 -6.15
C ILE A 480 2.57 -10.01 -5.35
N GLY A 481 2.17 -11.12 -4.74
CA GLY A 481 3.07 -12.04 -4.06
C GLY A 481 4.05 -12.73 -5.00
N ALA A 482 3.63 -13.07 -6.22
CA ALA A 482 4.52 -13.59 -7.26
C ALA A 482 5.45 -12.50 -7.86
N ALA A 483 5.05 -11.23 -7.78
CA ALA A 483 5.87 -10.09 -8.19
C ALA A 483 6.97 -9.73 -7.17
N PHE A 484 6.70 -9.96 -5.88
CA PHE A 484 7.60 -9.69 -4.75
C PHE A 484 7.78 -10.93 -3.85
N PRO A 485 8.31 -12.04 -4.39
CA PRO A 485 8.48 -13.26 -3.61
C PRO A 485 9.54 -13.08 -2.53
N LYS A 486 9.31 -13.68 -1.36
CA LYS A 486 10.28 -13.71 -0.26
C LYS A 486 10.65 -15.14 0.07
N PHE A 487 11.93 -15.49 -0.08
CA PHE A 487 12.45 -16.84 0.12
C PHE A 487 13.10 -17.05 1.49
N GLU A 488 13.39 -15.97 2.20
CA GLU A 488 14.03 -16.01 3.51
C GLU A 488 12.98 -16.14 4.62
N THR A 489 13.22 -17.06 5.54
CA THR A 489 12.46 -17.15 6.78
C THR A 489 12.73 -15.90 7.61
N ALA A 490 11.70 -15.45 8.31
CA ALA A 490 11.81 -14.46 9.36
C ALA A 490 11.30 -15.09 10.65
N GLU A 491 12.03 -14.90 11.74
CA GLU A 491 11.51 -15.26 13.04
C GLU A 491 10.37 -14.27 13.42
N VAL A 492 9.20 -14.81 13.76
CA VAL A 492 8.05 -14.03 14.24
C VAL A 492 7.82 -14.40 15.70
N PHE A 493 7.77 -13.41 16.59
CA PHE A 493 7.75 -13.59 18.04
C PHE A 493 8.94 -14.41 18.60
N GLY A 494 10.12 -14.32 17.95
CA GLY A 494 11.41 -14.78 18.47
C GLY A 494 11.64 -16.29 18.61
N ASN A 495 10.67 -17.13 18.24
CA ASN A 495 10.76 -18.59 18.32
C ASN A 495 10.15 -19.33 17.12
N VAL A 496 9.61 -18.61 16.13
CA VAL A 496 8.95 -19.20 14.95
C VAL A 496 9.59 -18.65 13.69
N GLU A 497 10.52 -19.41 13.12
CA GLU A 497 10.97 -19.18 11.76
C GLU A 497 9.82 -19.50 10.80
N THR A 498 9.26 -18.45 10.18
CA THR A 498 8.25 -18.59 9.14
C THR A 498 8.58 -17.75 7.92
N LEU A 499 8.16 -18.23 6.75
CA LEU A 499 8.23 -17.50 5.49
C LEU A 499 7.14 -16.43 5.46
N VAL A 500 7.42 -15.29 6.09
CA VAL A 500 6.51 -14.13 6.07
C VAL A 500 6.48 -13.54 4.65
N PRO A 501 5.30 -13.12 4.13
CA PRO A 501 5.23 -12.37 2.88
C PRO A 501 6.01 -11.06 2.88
N SER A 502 6.20 -10.49 1.68
CA SER A 502 6.72 -9.13 1.54
C SER A 502 5.77 -8.12 2.20
N VAL A 503 6.30 -7.23 3.05
CA VAL A 503 5.52 -6.17 3.70
C VAL A 503 4.89 -5.26 2.65
N VAL A 504 5.61 -4.95 1.57
CA VAL A 504 5.09 -4.15 0.46
C VAL A 504 3.91 -4.85 -0.21
N ALA A 505 4.03 -6.14 -0.50
CA ALA A 505 2.95 -6.93 -1.09
C ALA A 505 1.72 -6.97 -0.18
N ALA A 506 1.92 -7.16 1.13
CA ALA A 506 0.86 -7.19 2.13
C ALA A 506 0.14 -5.84 2.28
N LEU A 507 0.88 -4.72 2.27
CA LEU A 507 0.31 -3.37 2.36
C LEU A 507 -0.48 -2.99 1.09
N VAL A 508 0.09 -3.23 -0.09
CA VAL A 508 -0.58 -2.94 -1.37
C VAL A 508 -1.84 -3.80 -1.54
N HIS A 509 -1.75 -5.09 -1.21
CA HIS A 509 -2.93 -5.98 -1.16
C HIS A 509 -3.97 -5.50 -0.15
N GLY A 510 -3.54 -5.14 1.06
CA GLY A 510 -4.42 -4.68 2.12
C GLY A 510 -5.19 -3.42 1.73
N ALA A 511 -4.50 -2.42 1.18
CA ALA A 511 -5.07 -1.15 0.75
C ALA A 511 -6.04 -1.31 -0.43
N LEU A 512 -5.65 -2.04 -1.49
CA LEU A 512 -6.53 -2.28 -2.64
C LEU A 512 -7.79 -3.04 -2.23
N THR A 513 -7.64 -4.06 -1.39
CA THR A 513 -8.77 -4.90 -0.94
C THR A 513 -9.74 -4.10 -0.09
N LEU A 514 -9.25 -3.24 0.81
CA LEU A 514 -10.10 -2.33 1.57
C LEU A 514 -10.83 -1.35 0.66
N PHE A 515 -10.13 -0.72 -0.28
CA PHE A 515 -10.73 0.21 -1.24
C PHE A 515 -11.86 -0.45 -2.04
N LEU A 516 -11.63 -1.64 -2.59
CA LEU A 516 -12.65 -2.41 -3.31
C LEU A 516 -13.80 -2.84 -2.39
N GLY A 517 -13.53 -3.16 -1.12
CA GLY A 517 -14.54 -3.45 -0.11
C GLY A 517 -15.44 -2.24 0.18
N PHE A 518 -14.86 -1.06 0.37
CA PHE A 518 -15.62 0.19 0.53
C PHE A 518 -16.45 0.51 -0.72
N MET A 519 -15.89 0.32 -1.92
CA MET A 519 -16.64 0.50 -3.18
C MET A 519 -17.81 -0.48 -3.29
N ALA A 520 -17.63 -1.74 -2.90
CA ALA A 520 -18.71 -2.73 -2.87
C ALA A 520 -19.84 -2.33 -1.90
N VAL A 521 -19.49 -1.87 -0.70
CA VAL A 521 -20.46 -1.39 0.30
C VAL A 521 -21.16 -0.12 -0.20
N GLY A 522 -20.42 0.86 -0.71
CA GLY A 522 -20.96 2.10 -1.26
C GLY A 522 -21.90 1.85 -2.44
N LEU A 523 -21.55 0.92 -3.34
CA LEU A 523 -22.40 0.53 -4.46
C LEU A 523 -23.66 -0.23 -4.00
N THR A 524 -23.54 -1.06 -2.96
CA THR A 524 -24.69 -1.74 -2.33
C THR A 524 -25.69 -0.71 -1.81
N VAL A 525 -25.20 0.31 -1.11
CA VAL A 525 -26.00 1.45 -0.62
C VAL A 525 -26.58 2.23 -1.81
N LEU A 526 -25.77 2.63 -2.79
CA LEU A 526 -26.22 3.41 -3.94
C LEU A 526 -27.36 2.74 -4.73
N ILE A 527 -27.30 1.41 -4.88
CA ILE A 527 -28.30 0.63 -5.62
C ILE A 527 -29.58 0.48 -4.80
N ALA A 528 -29.46 0.16 -3.52
CA ALA A 528 -30.60 -0.25 -2.70
C ALA A 528 -31.41 0.92 -2.11
N PHE A 529 -30.82 2.11 -1.98
CA PHE A 529 -31.53 3.27 -1.44
C PHE A 529 -32.42 3.92 -2.52
N PRO A 530 -33.75 4.03 -2.30
CA PRO A 530 -34.67 4.61 -3.29
C PRO A 530 -34.34 6.06 -3.64
N ASP A 531 -34.01 6.87 -2.63
CA ASP A 531 -33.69 8.30 -2.75
C ASP A 531 -32.26 8.59 -3.24
N SER A 532 -31.56 7.58 -3.77
CA SER A 532 -30.22 7.75 -4.31
C SER A 532 -30.23 8.73 -5.50
N PRO A 533 -29.33 9.72 -5.52
CA PRO A 533 -29.27 10.74 -6.58
C PRO A 533 -28.86 10.17 -7.94
N ALA A 534 -28.39 8.91 -7.99
CA ALA A 534 -27.97 8.27 -9.23
C ALA A 534 -29.15 7.71 -10.03
N SER A 535 -29.17 7.97 -11.33
CA SER A 535 -30.16 7.41 -12.25
C SER A 535 -30.01 5.87 -12.39
N PRO A 536 -31.07 5.13 -12.80
CA PRO A 536 -30.97 3.68 -13.00
C PRO A 536 -29.85 3.26 -13.96
N LEU A 537 -29.60 4.07 -15.00
CA LEU A 537 -28.51 3.87 -15.94
C LEU A 537 -27.14 4.04 -15.26
N GLN A 538 -26.95 5.09 -14.46
CA GLN A 538 -25.69 5.32 -13.72
C GLN A 538 -25.41 4.19 -12.74
N ARG A 539 -26.43 3.68 -12.03
CA ARG A 539 -26.30 2.52 -11.14
C ARG A 539 -25.87 1.26 -11.90
N THR A 540 -26.48 1.01 -13.06
CA THR A 540 -26.17 -0.15 -13.92
C THR A 540 -24.76 -0.06 -14.50
N VAL A 541 -24.37 1.11 -15.01
CA VAL A 541 -23.02 1.37 -15.53
C VAL A 541 -21.98 1.26 -14.42
N GLY A 542 -22.23 1.86 -13.26
CA GLY A 542 -21.35 1.78 -12.09
C GLY A 542 -21.11 0.34 -11.64
N LEU A 543 -22.18 -0.48 -11.60
CA LEU A 543 -22.07 -1.92 -11.32
C LEU A 543 -21.27 -2.66 -12.40
N GLY A 544 -21.55 -2.41 -13.67
CA GLY A 544 -20.83 -3.02 -14.79
C GLY A 544 -19.33 -2.70 -14.75
N VAL A 545 -18.97 -1.44 -14.55
CA VAL A 545 -17.58 -0.98 -14.43
C VAL A 545 -16.92 -1.64 -13.21
N PHE A 546 -17.59 -1.65 -12.06
CA PHE A 546 -17.06 -2.28 -10.86
C PHE A 546 -16.74 -3.77 -11.09
N VAL A 547 -17.67 -4.51 -11.69
CA VAL A 547 -17.48 -5.94 -12.02
C VAL A 547 -16.33 -6.13 -13.02
N LEU A 548 -16.24 -5.30 -14.06
CA LEU A 548 -15.14 -5.36 -15.04
C LEU A 548 -13.77 -5.10 -14.39
N VAL A 549 -13.69 -4.14 -13.46
CA VAL A 549 -12.47 -3.86 -12.69
C VAL A 549 -12.07 -5.06 -11.84
N LEU A 550 -13.03 -5.67 -11.12
CA LEU A 550 -12.78 -6.88 -10.33
C LEU A 550 -12.26 -8.02 -11.22
N ILE A 551 -12.89 -8.26 -12.38
CA ILE A 551 -12.47 -9.29 -13.34
C ILE A 551 -11.06 -9.01 -13.87
N ALA A 552 -10.77 -7.77 -14.29
CA ALA A 552 -9.47 -7.41 -14.84
C ALA A 552 -8.34 -7.59 -13.82
N ILE A 553 -8.55 -7.13 -12.57
CA ILE A 553 -7.59 -7.31 -11.49
C ILE A 553 -7.42 -8.79 -11.16
N ALA A 554 -8.53 -9.53 -11.02
CA ALA A 554 -8.48 -10.93 -10.63
C ALA A 554 -7.83 -11.81 -11.70
N ASP A 555 -8.30 -11.75 -12.95
CA ASP A 555 -7.79 -12.57 -14.03
C ASP A 555 -6.36 -12.16 -14.44
N GLY A 556 -6.06 -10.86 -14.50
CA GLY A 556 -4.71 -10.37 -14.78
C GLY A 556 -3.69 -10.84 -13.74
N SER A 557 -4.01 -10.72 -12.45
CA SER A 557 -3.14 -11.17 -11.36
C SER A 557 -2.98 -12.69 -11.34
N ARG A 558 -4.06 -13.44 -11.61
CA ARG A 558 -4.04 -14.90 -11.74
C ARG A 558 -3.12 -15.34 -12.88
N ARG A 559 -3.29 -14.78 -14.09
CA ARG A 559 -2.45 -15.10 -15.26
C ARG A 559 -1.00 -14.79 -15.00
N TYR A 560 -0.72 -13.59 -14.47
CA TYR A 560 0.62 -13.18 -14.11
C TYR A 560 1.27 -14.18 -13.14
N ALA A 561 0.59 -14.55 -12.07
CA ALA A 561 1.13 -15.50 -11.09
C ALA A 561 1.38 -16.89 -11.69
N ILE A 562 0.48 -17.38 -12.55
CA ILE A 562 0.64 -18.69 -13.22
C ILE A 562 1.90 -18.71 -14.07
N VAL A 563 2.11 -17.67 -14.87
CA VAL A 563 3.30 -17.58 -15.74
C VAL A 563 4.56 -17.35 -14.91
N ARG A 564 4.51 -16.56 -13.83
CA ARG A 564 5.64 -16.40 -12.91
C ARG A 564 6.04 -17.70 -12.22
N LEU A 565 5.07 -18.56 -11.90
CA LEU A 565 5.32 -19.87 -11.33
C LEU A 565 5.94 -20.82 -12.37
N SER A 566 5.38 -20.87 -13.59
CA SER A 566 5.88 -21.80 -14.63
C SER A 566 7.21 -21.38 -15.24
N GLN A 567 7.49 -20.07 -15.32
CA GLN A 567 8.71 -19.48 -15.87
C GLN A 567 9.61 -18.93 -14.76
N TYR A 568 9.61 -19.56 -13.59
CA TYR A 568 10.48 -19.15 -12.49
C TYR A 568 11.95 -19.13 -12.96
N GLY A 569 12.64 -18.02 -12.70
CA GLY A 569 14.03 -17.77 -13.16
C GLY A 569 14.15 -16.98 -14.47
N ALA A 570 13.08 -16.79 -15.24
CA ALA A 570 13.12 -15.95 -16.44
C ALA A 570 13.22 -14.45 -16.10
N GLU A 571 14.12 -13.72 -16.78
CA GLU A 571 14.30 -12.28 -16.58
C GLU A 571 13.09 -11.46 -17.07
N ALA A 572 12.54 -11.81 -18.22
CA ALA A 572 11.37 -11.19 -18.81
C ALA A 572 10.22 -12.21 -18.88
N VAL A 573 9.02 -11.77 -18.51
CA VAL A 573 7.83 -12.63 -18.47
C VAL A 573 6.80 -12.09 -19.43
N ARG A 574 6.45 -12.92 -20.41
CA ARG A 574 5.44 -12.64 -21.42
C ARG A 574 4.22 -13.50 -21.07
N VAL A 575 3.08 -12.87 -20.78
CA VAL A 575 1.87 -13.54 -20.29
C VAL A 575 0.99 -13.97 -21.45
N ASP A 576 0.10 -13.10 -21.93
CA ASP A 576 -0.76 -13.31 -23.11
C ASP A 576 -1.39 -11.98 -23.55
N GLY A 577 -2.17 -12.01 -24.64
CA GLY A 577 -2.84 -10.82 -25.18
C GLY A 577 -3.92 -10.23 -24.26
N LEU A 578 -4.60 -11.04 -23.44
CA LEU A 578 -5.59 -10.51 -22.48
C LEU A 578 -4.89 -9.74 -21.36
N PHE A 579 -3.78 -10.26 -20.85
CA PHE A 579 -2.94 -9.52 -19.91
C PHE A 579 -2.39 -8.22 -20.52
N ALA A 580 -2.09 -8.21 -21.82
CA ALA A 580 -1.69 -6.99 -22.52
C ALA A 580 -2.82 -5.94 -22.50
N ILE A 581 -4.08 -6.34 -22.74
CA ILE A 581 -5.25 -5.45 -22.63
C ILE A 581 -5.37 -4.90 -21.19
N TYR A 582 -5.26 -5.74 -20.16
CA TYR A 582 -5.30 -5.28 -18.77
C TYR A 582 -4.15 -4.31 -18.44
N THR A 583 -2.96 -4.54 -19.00
CA THR A 583 -1.81 -3.64 -18.84
C THR A 583 -2.12 -2.28 -19.47
N VAL A 584 -2.70 -2.25 -20.67
CA VAL A 584 -3.10 -1.00 -21.35
C VAL A 584 -4.18 -0.27 -20.54
N SER A 585 -5.16 -0.97 -20.01
CA SER A 585 -6.17 -0.37 -19.12
C SER A 585 -5.54 0.22 -17.85
N LEU A 586 -4.55 -0.46 -17.27
CA LEU A 586 -3.77 0.05 -16.12
C LEU A 586 -2.94 1.28 -16.49
N LEU A 587 -2.34 1.33 -17.68
CA LEU A 587 -1.60 2.51 -18.14
C LEU A 587 -2.53 3.71 -18.35
N ALA A 588 -3.69 3.50 -18.99
CA ALA A 588 -4.67 4.57 -19.24
C ALA A 588 -5.32 5.09 -17.95
N SER A 589 -5.71 4.20 -17.03
CA SER A 589 -6.27 4.62 -15.74
C SER A 589 -5.20 5.21 -14.82
N GLY A 590 -3.99 4.64 -14.82
CA GLY A 590 -2.86 5.14 -14.06
C GLY A 590 -2.44 6.54 -14.50
N SER A 591 -2.55 6.86 -15.80
CA SER A 591 -2.21 8.18 -16.31
C SER A 591 -3.23 9.24 -15.91
N LEU A 592 -4.53 8.89 -15.88
CA LEU A 592 -5.56 9.76 -15.31
C LEU A 592 -5.30 10.05 -13.83
N ILE A 593 -5.06 9.01 -13.03
CA ILE A 593 -4.82 9.17 -11.59
C ILE A 593 -3.57 10.02 -11.36
N LEU A 594 -2.46 9.73 -12.05
CA LEU A 594 -1.24 10.50 -11.88
C LEU A 594 -1.37 11.93 -12.40
N GLY A 595 -2.08 12.15 -13.50
CA GLY A 595 -2.36 13.49 -14.02
C GLY A 595 -3.14 14.33 -13.01
N GLN A 596 -4.19 13.77 -12.42
CA GLN A 596 -4.97 14.45 -11.39
C GLN A 596 -4.14 14.73 -10.12
N VAL A 597 -3.27 13.79 -9.72
CA VAL A 597 -2.38 13.97 -8.57
C VAL A 597 -1.35 15.06 -8.80
N THR A 598 -0.72 15.11 -9.98
CA THR A 598 0.25 16.15 -10.33
C THR A 598 -0.41 17.50 -10.52
N GLY A 599 -1.59 17.56 -11.17
CA GLY A 599 -2.41 18.77 -11.31
C GLY A 599 -2.83 19.33 -9.94
N LEU A 600 -3.42 18.50 -9.07
CA LEU A 600 -3.81 18.90 -7.72
C LEU A 600 -2.61 19.37 -6.88
N THR A 601 -1.47 18.67 -6.98
CA THR A 601 -0.22 19.10 -6.32
C THR A 601 0.16 20.51 -6.78
N ALA A 602 0.16 20.75 -8.10
CA ALA A 602 0.45 22.06 -8.67
C ALA A 602 -0.51 23.15 -8.19
N ALA A 603 -1.82 22.86 -8.18
CA ALA A 603 -2.86 23.77 -7.69
C ALA A 603 -2.62 24.14 -6.21
N LEU A 604 -2.32 23.14 -5.37
CA LEU A 604 -2.02 23.35 -3.96
C LEU A 604 -0.76 24.21 -3.77
N VAL A 605 0.29 24.00 -4.57
CA VAL A 605 1.53 24.79 -4.45
C VAL A 605 1.32 26.26 -4.87
N VAL A 606 0.61 26.49 -5.97
CA VAL A 606 0.48 27.83 -6.56
C VAL A 606 -0.66 28.66 -5.97
N GLY A 607 -1.69 27.98 -5.43
CA GLY A 607 -2.91 28.58 -4.91
C GLY A 607 -4.07 28.53 -5.90
N PHE A 608 -5.29 28.35 -5.38
CA PHE A 608 -6.53 28.32 -6.17
C PHE A 608 -7.07 29.72 -6.48
N ASP A 609 -6.49 30.77 -5.89
CA ASP A 609 -6.85 32.18 -6.01
C ASP A 609 -6.28 32.86 -7.27
N ARG A 610 -5.51 32.12 -8.08
CA ARG A 610 -4.93 32.65 -9.32
C ARG A 610 -5.98 32.90 -10.39
N PRO A 611 -5.74 33.88 -11.30
CA PRO A 611 -6.58 34.05 -12.48
C PRO A 611 -6.70 32.73 -13.27
N VAL A 612 -7.91 32.43 -13.73
CA VAL A 612 -8.24 31.17 -14.41
C VAL A 612 -7.41 31.00 -15.69
N GLU A 613 -7.09 32.09 -16.36
CA GLU A 613 -6.27 32.15 -17.58
C GLU A 613 -4.81 31.76 -17.34
N LEU A 614 -4.35 31.81 -16.09
CA LEU A 614 -3.02 31.31 -15.69
C LEU A 614 -3.12 29.90 -15.10
N LEU A 615 -4.12 29.66 -14.25
CA LEU A 615 -4.27 28.41 -13.51
C LEU A 615 -4.55 27.23 -14.45
N LEU A 616 -5.49 27.37 -15.39
CA LEU A 616 -5.87 26.26 -16.28
C LEU A 616 -4.74 25.81 -17.22
N PRO A 617 -4.03 26.70 -17.94
CA PRO A 617 -2.85 26.31 -18.73
C PRO A 617 -1.77 25.63 -17.89
N MET A 618 -1.55 26.09 -16.66
CA MET A 618 -0.60 25.47 -15.75
C MET A 618 -1.06 24.05 -15.39
N LEU A 619 -2.31 23.87 -14.95
CA LEU A 619 -2.86 22.57 -14.59
C LEU A 619 -2.81 21.61 -15.77
N PHE A 620 -3.15 22.08 -16.96
CA PHE A 620 -3.01 21.31 -18.20
C PHE A 620 -1.60 20.71 -18.33
N VAL A 621 -0.55 21.52 -18.22
CA VAL A 621 0.85 21.04 -18.30
C VAL A 621 1.17 19.99 -17.23
N PHE A 622 0.75 20.22 -15.98
CA PHE A 622 1.02 19.30 -14.88
C PHE A 622 0.20 18.01 -14.97
N GLU A 623 -1.01 18.04 -15.51
CA GLU A 623 -1.80 16.83 -15.77
C GLU A 623 -1.11 15.95 -16.84
N TYR A 624 -0.58 16.54 -17.92
CA TYR A 624 0.22 15.81 -18.91
C TYR A 624 1.54 15.27 -18.34
N LEU A 625 2.13 15.91 -17.33
CA LEU A 625 3.28 15.34 -16.63
C LEU A 625 2.95 13.98 -16.01
N GLY A 626 1.71 13.76 -15.54
CA GLY A 626 1.25 12.47 -15.06
C GLY A 626 1.32 11.37 -16.14
N LEU A 627 0.93 11.69 -17.37
CA LEU A 627 1.02 10.77 -18.52
C LEU A 627 2.48 10.40 -18.84
N ILE A 628 3.37 11.40 -18.81
CA ILE A 628 4.82 11.20 -18.99
C ILE A 628 5.35 10.24 -17.92
N LEU A 629 5.01 10.45 -16.65
CA LEU A 629 5.46 9.59 -15.54
C LEU A 629 5.00 8.15 -15.71
N VAL A 630 3.79 7.91 -16.22
CA VAL A 630 3.31 6.55 -16.54
C VAL A 630 4.09 5.93 -17.69
N ALA A 631 4.32 6.67 -18.79
CA ALA A 631 5.07 6.19 -19.93
C ALA A 631 6.51 5.77 -19.54
N PHE A 632 7.22 6.63 -18.83
CA PHE A 632 8.59 6.32 -18.37
C PHE A 632 8.61 5.28 -17.25
N GLY A 633 7.61 5.27 -16.36
CA GLY A 633 7.44 4.23 -15.35
C GLY A 633 7.27 2.84 -15.97
N PHE A 634 6.50 2.74 -17.05
CA PHE A 634 6.35 1.50 -17.83
C PHE A 634 7.69 1.06 -18.41
N LEU A 635 8.44 1.95 -19.06
CA LEU A 635 9.76 1.63 -19.62
C LEU A 635 10.73 1.14 -18.54
N TRP A 636 10.77 1.84 -17.40
CA TRP A 636 11.63 1.51 -16.26
C TRP A 636 11.34 0.12 -15.68
N VAL A 637 10.06 -0.17 -15.40
CA VAL A 637 9.61 -1.43 -14.79
C VAL A 637 9.77 -2.61 -15.76
N THR A 638 9.52 -2.39 -17.05
CA THR A 638 9.65 -3.43 -18.09
C THR A 638 11.08 -3.57 -18.63
N ARG A 639 12.03 -2.77 -18.12
CA ARG A 639 13.43 -2.74 -18.55
C ARG A 639 13.60 -2.37 -20.03
N ARG A 640 12.67 -1.61 -20.58
CA ARG A 640 12.78 -1.03 -21.94
C ARG A 640 13.57 0.27 -21.86
N GLY A 641 14.59 0.40 -22.69
CA GLY A 641 15.40 1.63 -22.78
C GLY A 641 14.73 2.70 -23.63
N LEU A 642 15.39 3.86 -23.76
CA LEU A 642 14.92 4.96 -24.62
C LEU A 642 14.86 4.58 -26.11
N SER A 643 15.58 3.53 -26.52
CA SER A 643 15.50 2.96 -27.87
C SER A 643 14.13 2.34 -28.20
N TYR A 644 13.26 2.17 -27.19
CA TYR A 644 11.87 1.80 -27.42
C TYR A 644 11.05 2.95 -28.02
N LEU A 645 11.49 4.20 -27.83
CA LEU A 645 10.82 5.39 -28.34
C LEU A 645 11.26 5.69 -29.79
N ASP A 646 10.28 5.89 -30.67
CA ASP A 646 10.54 6.19 -32.08
C ASP A 646 10.74 7.69 -32.30
N LEU A 647 11.86 8.16 -31.76
CA LEU A 647 12.29 9.56 -31.83
C LEU A 647 13.08 9.78 -33.12
N GLY A 648 12.54 10.61 -34.02
CA GLY A 648 13.20 10.99 -35.26
C GLY A 648 12.63 12.30 -35.80
N TRP A 649 13.49 13.10 -36.44
CA TRP A 649 13.04 14.29 -37.18
C TRP A 649 12.35 13.87 -38.48
N PRO A 650 11.27 14.57 -38.89
CA PRO A 650 10.53 14.19 -40.08
C PRO A 650 11.33 14.50 -41.35
N SER A 651 11.26 13.59 -42.31
CA SER A 651 11.64 13.81 -43.69
C SER A 651 10.64 14.72 -44.43
N MET A 652 11.02 15.24 -45.60
CA MET A 652 10.10 16.07 -46.42
C MET A 652 8.83 15.31 -46.84
N ARG A 653 8.94 14.00 -47.06
CA ARG A 653 7.78 13.14 -47.33
C ARG A 653 6.84 13.09 -46.14
N GLU A 654 7.39 12.97 -44.93
CA GLU A 654 6.63 12.95 -43.69
C GLU A 654 5.97 14.29 -43.38
N ILE A 655 6.59 15.43 -43.75
CA ILE A 655 5.93 16.74 -43.70
C ILE A 655 4.67 16.74 -44.59
N GLY A 656 4.76 16.17 -45.81
CA GLY A 656 3.59 15.98 -46.66
C GLY A 656 2.51 15.09 -46.02
N ILE A 657 2.91 14.04 -45.30
CA ILE A 657 1.99 13.17 -44.54
C ILE A 657 1.35 13.93 -43.38
N ILE A 658 2.06 14.83 -42.70
CA ILE A 658 1.49 15.68 -41.64
C ILE A 658 0.34 16.51 -42.20
N ILE A 659 0.56 17.23 -43.31
CA ILE A 659 -0.48 18.07 -43.94
C ILE A 659 -1.69 17.22 -44.36
N ALA A 660 -1.45 16.10 -45.04
CA ALA A 660 -2.53 15.21 -45.46
C ALA A 660 -3.27 14.57 -44.27
N GLY A 661 -2.56 14.24 -43.20
CA GLY A 661 -3.11 13.66 -41.97
C GLY A 661 -4.00 14.64 -41.22
N VAL A 662 -3.61 15.92 -41.12
CA VAL A 662 -4.45 16.98 -40.55
C VAL A 662 -5.72 17.14 -41.41
N GLY A 663 -5.58 17.25 -42.73
CA GLY A 663 -6.72 17.34 -43.64
C GLY A 663 -7.69 16.15 -43.54
N ALA A 664 -7.16 14.93 -43.47
CA ALA A 664 -7.95 13.71 -43.28
C ALA A 664 -8.66 13.69 -41.92
N SER A 665 -8.04 14.21 -40.85
CA SER A 665 -8.65 14.32 -39.52
C SER A 665 -9.85 15.27 -39.56
N PHE A 666 -9.72 16.42 -40.21
CA PHE A 666 -10.83 17.36 -40.43
C PHE A 666 -11.93 16.79 -41.33
N ALA A 667 -11.58 16.01 -42.35
CA ALA A 667 -12.56 15.35 -43.21
C ALA A 667 -13.41 14.33 -42.42
N ILE A 668 -12.80 13.54 -41.53
CA ILE A 668 -13.52 12.63 -40.61
C ILE A 668 -14.43 13.43 -39.70
N TRP A 669 -13.91 14.49 -39.07
CA TRP A 669 -14.68 15.35 -38.17
C TRP A 669 -15.90 15.98 -38.87
N ALA A 670 -15.71 16.59 -40.05
CA ALA A 670 -16.79 17.21 -40.81
C ALA A 670 -17.84 16.18 -41.27
N THR A 671 -17.39 15.01 -41.71
CA THR A 671 -18.30 13.91 -42.07
C THR A 671 -19.13 13.45 -40.88
N ALA A 672 -18.50 13.34 -39.70
CA ALA A 672 -19.20 12.97 -38.48
C ALA A 672 -20.24 14.00 -38.07
N LEU A 673 -19.93 15.30 -38.16
CA LEU A 673 -20.90 16.37 -37.86
C LEU A 673 -22.15 16.28 -38.75
N VAL A 674 -21.98 16.11 -40.06
CA VAL A 674 -23.10 15.95 -41.01
C VAL A 674 -23.96 14.73 -40.65
N LEU A 675 -23.34 13.61 -40.29
CA LEU A 675 -24.07 12.40 -39.88
C LEU A 675 -24.81 12.58 -38.57
N ILE A 676 -24.18 13.20 -37.57
CA ILE A 676 -24.76 13.47 -36.27
C ILE A 676 -25.98 14.38 -36.41
N GLU A 677 -25.84 15.48 -37.14
CA GLU A 677 -26.93 16.43 -37.41
C GLU A 677 -28.07 15.76 -38.16
N GLY A 678 -27.76 15.04 -39.24
CA GLY A 678 -28.76 14.32 -40.05
C GLY A 678 -29.51 13.22 -39.29
N LEU A 679 -28.91 12.66 -38.24
CA LEU A 679 -29.52 11.64 -37.38
C LEU A 679 -30.15 12.21 -36.09
N GLY A 680 -30.04 13.53 -35.86
CA GLY A 680 -30.54 14.17 -34.64
C GLY A 680 -29.85 13.64 -33.36
N LEU A 681 -28.58 13.25 -33.46
CA LEU A 681 -27.83 12.70 -32.32
C LEU A 681 -27.28 13.82 -31.42
N PRO A 682 -27.33 13.68 -30.09
CA PRO A 682 -26.71 14.65 -29.20
C PRO A 682 -25.18 14.50 -29.21
N VAL A 683 -24.46 15.61 -29.07
CA VAL A 683 -22.98 15.65 -28.95
C VAL A 683 -22.61 16.35 -27.66
N SER A 684 -21.55 15.88 -27.02
CA SER A 684 -20.96 16.57 -25.87
C SER A 684 -19.94 17.58 -26.36
N ASP A 685 -20.11 18.84 -25.96
CA ASP A 685 -19.00 19.78 -25.95
C ASP A 685 -17.96 19.35 -24.92
N HIS A 686 -16.71 19.70 -25.17
CA HIS A 686 -15.64 19.48 -24.22
C HIS A 686 -15.75 20.52 -23.10
N ALA A 687 -15.57 20.11 -21.85
CA ALA A 687 -15.73 20.99 -20.68
C ALA A 687 -14.85 22.25 -20.67
N LEU A 688 -13.80 22.33 -21.51
CA LEU A 688 -12.88 23.48 -21.62
C LEU A 688 -13.16 24.35 -22.86
N PHE A 689 -14.01 23.90 -23.77
CA PHE A 689 -14.20 24.48 -25.11
C PHE A 689 -15.67 24.77 -25.44
N ASN A 690 -16.53 24.90 -24.43
CA ASN A 690 -17.92 25.29 -24.65
C ASN A 690 -17.99 26.72 -25.20
N ALA A 691 -18.57 26.91 -26.38
CA ALA A 691 -18.60 28.20 -27.07
C ALA A 691 -19.37 29.28 -26.30
N GLU A 692 -20.33 28.88 -25.44
CA GLU A 692 -21.12 29.81 -24.63
C GLU A 692 -20.33 30.41 -23.45
N ASP A 693 -19.26 29.73 -22.99
CA ASP A 693 -18.51 30.08 -21.77
C ASP A 693 -16.99 30.26 -22.00
N ALA A 694 -16.50 30.08 -23.22
CA ALA A 694 -15.06 30.06 -23.49
C ALA A 694 -14.43 31.46 -23.51
N ASP A 695 -13.45 31.69 -22.62
CA ASP A 695 -12.62 32.89 -22.66
C ASP A 695 -11.63 32.85 -23.84
N PRO A 696 -11.67 33.81 -24.79
CA PRO A 696 -10.73 33.87 -25.91
C PRO A 696 -9.26 33.88 -25.50
N ARG A 697 -8.91 34.43 -24.33
CA ARG A 697 -7.53 34.45 -23.83
C ARG A 697 -7.06 33.04 -23.47
N LEU A 698 -7.93 32.26 -22.84
CA LEU A 698 -7.67 30.87 -22.52
C LEU A 698 -7.49 30.04 -23.79
N LEU A 699 -8.36 30.22 -24.79
CA LEU A 699 -8.24 29.52 -26.07
C LEU A 699 -6.90 29.81 -26.77
N LEU A 700 -6.46 31.07 -26.79
CA LEU A 700 -5.18 31.47 -27.38
C LEU A 700 -3.99 30.84 -26.64
N ALA A 701 -4.05 30.73 -25.31
CA ALA A 701 -3.01 30.10 -24.50
C ALA A 701 -2.90 28.59 -24.75
N LEU A 702 -4.00 27.91 -25.13
CA LEU A 702 -4.03 26.46 -25.36
C LEU A 702 -3.43 26.06 -26.71
N ILE A 703 -3.47 26.91 -27.74
CA ILE A 703 -2.89 26.64 -29.07
C ILE A 703 -1.44 26.14 -28.99
N PRO A 704 -0.48 26.85 -28.36
CA PRO A 704 0.89 26.35 -28.24
C PRO A 704 0.99 25.11 -27.35
N LEU A 705 0.12 24.94 -26.35
CA LEU A 705 0.13 23.76 -25.48
C LEU A 705 -0.36 22.50 -26.21
N PHE A 706 -1.28 22.63 -27.15
CA PHE A 706 -1.68 21.51 -28.00
C PHE A 706 -0.53 20.99 -28.86
N LEU A 707 0.28 21.90 -29.40
CA LEU A 707 1.42 21.55 -30.25
C LEU A 707 2.60 20.99 -29.44
N LEU A 708 2.86 21.54 -28.25
CA LEU A 708 4.07 21.25 -27.49
C LEU A 708 3.87 20.24 -26.35
N VAL A 709 2.64 20.06 -25.89
CA VAL A 709 2.31 19.24 -24.71
C VAL A 709 1.30 18.15 -25.06
N ASN A 710 0.06 18.49 -25.38
CA ASN A 710 -0.99 17.48 -25.55
C ASN A 710 -0.71 16.49 -26.69
N GLY A 711 -0.50 16.97 -27.93
CA GLY A 711 -0.20 16.09 -29.05
C GLY A 711 1.02 15.18 -28.80
N PRO A 712 2.19 15.73 -28.41
CA PRO A 712 3.37 14.93 -28.11
C PRO A 712 3.19 13.91 -26.98
N VAL A 713 2.57 14.30 -25.87
CA VAL A 713 2.47 13.45 -24.68
C VAL A 713 1.41 12.35 -24.85
N GLU A 714 0.28 12.66 -25.47
CA GLU A 714 -0.74 11.64 -25.73
C GLU A 714 -0.25 10.63 -26.77
N GLU A 715 0.37 11.08 -27.87
CA GLU A 715 0.88 10.14 -28.87
C GLU A 715 2.08 9.33 -28.34
N LEU A 716 2.87 9.87 -27.42
CA LEU A 716 3.90 9.11 -26.70
C LEU A 716 3.27 7.92 -25.96
N LEU A 717 2.21 8.16 -25.19
CA LEU A 717 1.55 7.11 -24.42
C LEU A 717 0.76 6.15 -25.31
N TYR A 718 -0.11 6.66 -26.18
CA TYR A 718 -1.10 5.84 -26.90
C TYR A 718 -0.55 5.17 -28.15
N ARG A 719 0.35 5.81 -28.90
CA ARG A 719 0.98 5.18 -30.08
C ARG A 719 2.27 4.50 -29.72
N ASN A 720 3.21 5.24 -29.13
CA ASN A 720 4.56 4.71 -28.94
C ASN A 720 4.62 3.65 -27.83
N ILE A 721 3.93 3.86 -26.71
CA ILE A 721 3.91 2.88 -25.62
C ILE A 721 2.82 1.84 -25.83
N VAL A 722 1.54 2.24 -25.82
CA VAL A 722 0.38 1.35 -25.79
C VAL A 722 0.23 0.56 -27.10
N GLN A 723 0.13 1.24 -28.25
CA GLN A 723 -0.08 0.55 -29.53
C GLN A 723 1.12 -0.35 -29.88
N LYS A 724 2.35 0.12 -29.71
CA LYS A 724 3.57 -0.68 -29.92
C LYS A 724 3.65 -1.90 -29.00
N TYR A 725 3.26 -1.76 -27.74
CA TYR A 725 3.19 -2.89 -26.81
C TYR A 725 2.12 -3.91 -27.23
N LEU A 726 0.97 -3.45 -27.74
CA LEU A 726 -0.08 -4.33 -28.26
C LEU A 726 0.37 -5.09 -29.52
N HIS A 727 1.22 -4.51 -30.37
CA HIS A 727 1.79 -5.19 -31.53
C HIS A 727 2.65 -6.42 -31.18
N GLU A 728 3.08 -6.56 -29.93
CA GLU A 728 3.77 -7.77 -29.47
C GLU A 728 2.85 -9.00 -29.36
N TRP A 729 1.54 -8.78 -29.34
CA TRP A 729 0.52 -9.80 -29.06
C TRP A 729 -0.58 -9.88 -30.13
N PHE A 730 -0.83 -8.77 -30.81
CA PHE A 730 -1.89 -8.62 -31.79
C PHE A 730 -1.33 -8.21 -33.14
N SER A 731 -2.06 -8.57 -34.20
CA SER A 731 -1.79 -8.00 -35.53
C SER A 731 -2.10 -6.51 -35.56
N THR A 732 -1.72 -5.84 -36.65
CA THR A 732 -1.80 -4.38 -36.77
C THR A 732 -3.19 -3.81 -36.52
N ILE A 733 -4.24 -4.41 -37.10
CA ILE A 733 -5.60 -3.87 -37.02
C ILE A 733 -6.13 -3.91 -35.57
N PRO A 734 -6.11 -5.05 -34.85
CA PRO A 734 -6.54 -5.07 -33.45
C PRO A 734 -5.67 -4.22 -32.52
N ALA A 735 -4.36 -4.11 -32.76
CA ALA A 735 -3.48 -3.25 -31.95
C ALA A 735 -3.90 -1.77 -32.05
N ILE A 736 -4.18 -1.29 -33.27
CA ILE A 736 -4.71 0.06 -33.50
C ILE A 736 -6.09 0.22 -32.85
N ALA A 737 -7.00 -0.73 -33.06
CA ALA A 737 -8.36 -0.64 -32.52
C ALA A 737 -8.37 -0.58 -30.99
N ILE A 738 -7.61 -1.44 -30.30
CA ILE A 738 -7.55 -1.48 -28.83
C ILE A 738 -6.88 -0.20 -28.29
N ALA A 739 -5.80 0.27 -28.91
CA ALA A 739 -5.16 1.53 -28.52
C ALA A 739 -6.11 2.72 -28.68
N SER A 740 -6.88 2.76 -29.77
CA SER A 740 -7.88 3.80 -30.02
C SER A 740 -9.08 3.74 -29.07
N ILE A 741 -9.51 2.56 -28.65
CA ILE A 741 -10.52 2.42 -27.60
C ILE A 741 -9.98 2.97 -26.28
N ALA A 742 -8.75 2.61 -25.91
CA ALA A 742 -8.12 3.12 -24.68
C ALA A 742 -7.96 4.65 -24.71
N PHE A 743 -7.59 5.21 -25.87
CA PHE A 743 -7.51 6.65 -26.10
C PHE A 743 -8.87 7.33 -25.96
N ALA A 744 -9.93 6.81 -26.60
CA ALA A 744 -11.27 7.37 -26.49
C ALA A 744 -11.77 7.33 -25.04
N LEU A 745 -11.68 6.18 -24.37
CA LEU A 745 -12.15 6.03 -22.98
C LEU A 745 -11.40 6.93 -21.98
N PHE A 746 -10.12 7.26 -22.25
CA PHE A 746 -9.37 8.21 -21.43
C PHE A 746 -10.02 9.60 -21.39
N HIS A 747 -10.76 9.98 -22.43
CA HIS A 747 -11.42 11.28 -22.52
C HIS A 747 -12.76 11.36 -21.78
N ILE A 748 -13.27 10.26 -21.18
CA ILE A 748 -14.55 10.25 -20.45
C ILE A 748 -14.69 11.43 -19.48
N PRO A 749 -13.70 11.77 -18.61
CA PRO A 749 -13.84 12.86 -17.66
C PRO A 749 -14.12 14.22 -18.31
N ALA A 750 -13.60 14.47 -19.51
CA ALA A 750 -13.74 15.74 -20.22
C ALA A 750 -15.14 15.96 -20.84
N TYR A 751 -15.93 14.88 -20.99
CA TYR A 751 -17.23 14.86 -21.68
C TYR A 751 -18.36 14.28 -20.82
N LEU A 752 -18.12 14.03 -19.53
CA LEU A 752 -19.07 13.33 -18.66
C LEU A 752 -20.34 14.17 -18.38
N THR A 753 -20.29 15.48 -18.59
CA THR A 753 -21.35 16.44 -18.23
C THR A 753 -22.55 16.46 -19.19
N ALA A 754 -22.41 15.97 -20.43
CA ALA A 754 -23.46 16.09 -21.47
C ALA A 754 -24.47 14.91 -21.52
N GLY A 755 -24.40 13.99 -20.56
CA GLY A 755 -25.24 12.78 -20.55
C GLY A 755 -24.67 11.63 -21.40
N PHE A 756 -25.16 10.42 -21.16
CA PHE A 756 -24.54 9.18 -21.68
C PHE A 756 -24.57 9.04 -23.20
N SER A 757 -25.67 9.45 -23.86
CA SER A 757 -25.81 9.38 -25.31
C SER A 757 -24.83 10.31 -26.02
N ALA A 758 -24.74 11.56 -25.56
CA ALA A 758 -23.81 12.56 -26.07
C ALA A 758 -22.34 12.11 -25.91
N LEU A 759 -22.00 11.59 -24.73
CA LEU A 759 -20.69 11.00 -24.45
C LEU A 759 -20.37 9.87 -25.45
N ALA A 760 -21.28 8.92 -25.66
CA ALA A 760 -21.05 7.79 -26.55
C ALA A 760 -20.81 8.22 -28.02
N VAL A 761 -21.54 9.22 -28.51
CA VAL A 761 -21.34 9.80 -29.84
C VAL A 761 -19.96 10.45 -29.95
N THR A 762 -19.59 11.28 -28.96
CA THR A 762 -18.27 11.95 -28.93
C THR A 762 -17.13 10.93 -28.86
N LEU A 763 -17.23 9.89 -28.02
CA LEU A 763 -16.21 8.84 -27.93
C LEU A 763 -16.06 8.05 -29.24
N THR A 764 -17.15 7.87 -29.99
CA THR A 764 -17.11 7.20 -31.31
C THR A 764 -16.35 8.04 -32.34
N LEU A 765 -16.54 9.35 -32.33
CA LEU A 765 -15.77 10.28 -33.16
C LEU A 765 -14.28 10.26 -32.80
N LEU A 766 -13.94 10.37 -31.50
CA LEU A 766 -12.55 10.29 -31.02
C LEU A 766 -11.90 8.96 -31.40
N PHE A 767 -12.64 7.85 -31.30
CA PHE A 767 -12.16 6.54 -31.74
C PHE A 767 -11.82 6.53 -33.24
N ALA A 768 -12.67 7.09 -34.10
CA ALA A 768 -12.43 7.13 -35.56
C ALA A 768 -11.18 7.94 -35.92
N ILE A 769 -11.00 9.11 -35.31
CA ILE A 769 -9.83 9.96 -35.50
C ILE A 769 -8.57 9.27 -34.96
N SER A 770 -8.62 8.69 -33.77
CA SER A 770 -7.51 7.94 -33.19
C SER A 770 -7.08 6.75 -34.07
N CYS A 771 -8.03 6.09 -34.75
CA CYS A 771 -7.69 5.02 -35.70
C CYS A 771 -6.88 5.54 -36.90
N LEU A 772 -7.23 6.71 -37.43
CA LEU A 772 -6.45 7.36 -38.49
C LEU A 772 -5.01 7.61 -38.02
N TRP A 773 -4.83 8.20 -36.84
CA TRP A 773 -3.49 8.46 -36.29
C TRP A 773 -2.71 7.18 -36.02
N GLY A 774 -3.37 6.14 -35.50
CA GLY A 774 -2.77 4.81 -35.31
C GLY A 774 -2.29 4.17 -36.62
N VAL A 775 -3.03 4.33 -37.72
CA VAL A 775 -2.62 3.88 -39.06
C VAL A 775 -1.44 4.69 -39.58
N ILE A 776 -1.43 6.01 -39.40
CA ILE A 776 -0.32 6.87 -39.82
C ILE A 776 0.95 6.53 -39.04
N TYR A 777 0.84 6.31 -37.73
CA TYR A 777 1.96 5.89 -36.89
C TYR A 777 2.58 4.58 -37.39
N VAL A 778 1.78 3.56 -37.71
CA VAL A 778 2.31 2.29 -38.24
C VAL A 778 3.04 2.45 -39.57
N ARG A 779 2.62 3.42 -40.41
CA ARG A 779 3.26 3.65 -41.72
C ARG A 779 4.53 4.48 -41.64
N THR A 780 4.66 5.32 -40.62
CA THR A 780 5.77 6.27 -40.48
C THR A 780 6.75 5.86 -39.42
N GLU A 781 6.33 5.05 -38.44
CA GLU A 781 7.09 4.70 -37.23
C GLU A 781 7.74 5.93 -36.59
N SER A 782 7.04 7.08 -36.63
CA SER A 782 7.56 8.36 -36.19
C SER A 782 6.62 8.99 -35.18
N LEU A 783 7.09 9.11 -33.93
CA LEU A 783 6.34 9.81 -32.89
C LEU A 783 6.11 11.27 -33.27
N PHE A 784 7.09 11.91 -33.91
CA PHE A 784 7.00 13.32 -34.31
C PHE A 784 5.83 13.55 -35.27
N VAL A 785 5.67 12.71 -36.30
CA VAL A 785 4.65 12.87 -37.34
C VAL A 785 3.25 12.85 -36.76
N VAL A 786 2.93 11.84 -35.95
CA VAL A 786 1.59 11.74 -35.34
C VAL A 786 1.36 12.79 -34.27
N SER A 787 2.38 13.15 -33.49
CA SER A 787 2.31 14.25 -32.51
C SER A 787 1.99 15.58 -33.19
N ALA A 788 2.63 15.85 -34.33
CA ALA A 788 2.39 17.06 -35.11
C ALA A 788 0.97 17.07 -35.70
N ILE A 789 0.50 15.96 -36.26
CA ILE A 789 -0.88 15.85 -36.80
C ILE A 789 -1.91 16.10 -35.69
N HIS A 790 -1.76 15.42 -34.55
CA HIS A 790 -2.67 15.54 -33.42
C HIS A 790 -2.63 16.97 -32.86
N GLY A 791 -1.45 17.49 -32.55
CA GLY A 791 -1.30 18.85 -32.00
C GLY A 791 -1.85 19.91 -32.95
N LEU A 792 -1.59 19.81 -34.26
CA LEU A 792 -2.13 20.74 -35.26
C LEU A 792 -3.65 20.63 -35.39
N TYR A 793 -4.21 19.41 -35.35
CA TYR A 793 -5.65 19.20 -35.39
C TYR A 793 -6.35 19.93 -34.22
N ASN A 794 -5.87 19.74 -32.99
CA ASN A 794 -6.44 20.40 -31.80
C ASN A 794 -6.21 21.92 -31.83
N ALA A 795 -4.99 22.36 -32.18
CA ALA A 795 -4.65 23.77 -32.27
C ALA A 795 -5.50 24.53 -33.31
N LEU A 796 -5.79 23.90 -34.45
CA LEU A 796 -6.63 24.50 -35.50
C LEU A 796 -8.11 24.53 -35.11
N LEU A 797 -8.63 23.50 -34.43
CA LEU A 797 -9.99 23.50 -33.90
C LEU A 797 -10.19 24.66 -32.90
N VAL A 798 -9.29 24.77 -31.93
CA VAL A 798 -9.35 25.82 -30.91
C VAL A 798 -9.06 27.21 -31.48
N GLY A 799 -8.13 27.30 -32.44
CA GLY A 799 -7.89 28.54 -33.19
C GLY A 799 -9.11 28.99 -33.98
N GLY A 800 -9.85 28.06 -34.59
CA GLY A 800 -11.11 28.36 -35.27
C GLY A 800 -12.19 28.88 -34.33
N LEU A 801 -12.36 28.23 -33.17
CA LEU A 801 -13.28 28.70 -32.12
C LEU A 801 -12.91 30.10 -31.61
N TYR A 802 -11.62 30.33 -31.35
CA TYR A 802 -11.11 31.65 -30.98
C TYR A 802 -11.49 32.72 -32.01
N LEU A 803 -11.26 32.44 -33.30
CA LEU A 803 -11.61 33.38 -34.37
C LEU A 803 -13.12 33.65 -34.43
N SER A 804 -13.97 32.63 -34.23
CA SER A 804 -15.43 32.81 -34.24
C SER A 804 -15.98 33.64 -33.07
N LEU A 805 -15.21 33.79 -31.99
CA LEU A 805 -15.61 34.58 -30.82
C LEU A 805 -15.12 36.03 -30.89
N VAL A 806 -14.05 36.30 -31.66
CA VAL A 806 -13.36 37.61 -31.69
C VAL A 806 -13.61 38.38 -32.98
N LEU A 807 -13.94 37.69 -34.08
CA LEU A 807 -14.37 38.27 -35.36
C LEU A 807 -15.89 38.34 -35.41
#